data_AF-A0A4U5WLJ5-F1
#
_entry.id   AF-A0A4U5WLJ5-F1
#
_cell.length_a   1.000
_cell.length_b   1.000
_cell.length_c   1.000
_cell.angle_alpha   90.00
_cell.angle_beta   90.00
_cell.angle_gamma   90.00
#
_symmetry.space_group_name_H-M   'P 1'
#
loop_
_entity.id
_entity.type
_entity.pdbx_description
1 polymer ?
#
loop_
_entity_poly.entity_id
_entity_poly.type
_entity_poly.pdbx_seq_one_letter_code
_entity_poly.pdbx_strand_id
1 'polypeptide(L)'
;MADPTARHGPTDPAPSTAPTRPEAPPAPDPAPDPLAELVARLRHVGLDPDVEGLSDALWLARWARPADPAPEQDTVCGGGRDRPGRPSGERPADRAPGSPPDAPGPHPPAPTPSYGSGPDGRVALYPPTRGGAARARADGHAMALPVGVPAAPALPAPLELQRALRPLQGYRSPAPPLRKELDETATAELSARAGGLVMPVHRAVTRGDTRLQLVLDASPSMRVWDRMFAELEQVFAQLGAFGDVQVSHLHEGPEGDPVVGRSPDPLAAPLHSADRLSDPTGRRITLLVSDCAGPLWRSGRAHRMLHQLARQAPAAVLQPLPQRLWSRTRLPVTYGELTRGETLGGAAVLRVRTPSGTPAEARRGGLPVPVLPPEPVALGAWARLLSGAGPGTVAGAVGWVRADQPPAPAAGPARPRTWVERVGRFRSTASPAAGRLAVYLAAAPLCLPVMQLVQRTMLPGSGPSELAEVLLSGLVTRAGEPYADDGVPWYEMQPDVQDALLSTLGRDEAVLVLKHCSEYIEQRYGKGGPNFPALALAQLGNGGPGRPYAPGDAADPGDVTLVPQPFAEVAARVLGRFMPLPEQFAAVGGRTGDRPAGDRPPHQAVVRARSLVERFDDEGMVQDLIDAVQLLRGATEHERPPGRDPVLWAQYAHSTLRLWEVQGGADLLREAEQAAERAVAHPHALRERAVLARVLHAAAVDRRRRGDRAGALDLLRRADREYAVACAAPGLADGEALELTLERVEALETQWRLGGDSALLQGAVGMLEAFADAWPDRRRRPPDLPLAHGRVLLRLAETTADQEQARGHAELAARSLRDALETAGAEEPLRDGVRVRLDLVDALLTSGGPLREAQDRVDEALSLTRDRGLRAALLVRSGRIGVARHAETGDPRDLHTAADRFEQAAHGMSRDAPSHADVLAEWGETLLRLASLKTGGRAPGALSRAIRVLRECRTETPSGDRRLAHRLLLLGQALMVRYDDRGDPVDLREAEHLFGLAAAEATDPLLAARSLLALGHAQFEAYRGLGRPTRLDAAVDAFRDAAEAAREAEEEAETDRHRIHAVELCAQAHHWRGRTYEAAARPRAAREAYRAARAEWQRLPEGSVGTGQPDAEETARRLAQLE
;
A
#
# COMPACT_ATOMS: atom_id res chain seq x y z
N MET A 1 48.32 -3.35 8.31
CA MET A 1 49.56 -3.46 9.13
C MET A 1 49.37 -2.54 10.34
N ALA A 2 49.65 -2.93 11.59
CA ALA A 2 50.04 -4.25 12.12
C ALA A 2 49.71 -4.36 13.64
N ASP A 3 49.90 -5.56 14.20
CA ASP A 3 49.78 -6.01 15.62
C ASP A 3 50.95 -5.47 16.53
N PRO A 4 51.18 -5.87 17.82
CA PRO A 4 50.52 -6.82 18.77
C PRO A 4 50.13 -6.13 20.13
N THR A 5 50.07 -6.66 21.39
CA THR A 5 50.39 -7.90 22.19
C THR A 5 49.59 -7.78 23.53
N ALA A 6 49.19 -8.76 24.38
CA ALA A 6 49.39 -10.21 24.60
C ALA A 6 50.29 -10.65 25.81
N ARG A 7 49.64 -11.14 26.90
CA ARG A 7 50.03 -12.21 27.88
C ARG A 7 51.25 -12.13 28.85
N HIS A 8 51.04 -12.49 30.14
CA HIS A 8 51.47 -13.76 30.81
C HIS A 8 51.45 -13.78 32.39
N GLY A 9 51.47 -14.98 33.00
CA GLY A 9 51.67 -15.29 34.47
C GLY A 9 53.14 -15.68 34.81
N PRO A 10 53.50 -16.66 35.72
CA PRO A 10 52.68 -17.63 36.52
C PRO A 10 53.23 -18.13 37.93
N THR A 11 52.46 -19.01 38.62
CA THR A 11 52.75 -20.21 39.53
C THR A 11 53.79 -20.35 40.69
N ASP A 12 53.33 -21.05 41.77
CA ASP A 12 53.97 -22.04 42.72
C ASP A 12 55.02 -21.61 43.81
N PRO A 13 55.36 -22.40 44.89
CA PRO A 13 55.04 -23.81 45.30
C PRO A 13 54.56 -24.03 46.80
N ALA A 14 54.79 -25.21 47.43
CA ALA A 14 54.31 -25.68 48.78
C ALA A 14 55.46 -26.39 49.62
N PRO A 15 55.32 -27.17 50.77
CA PRO A 15 54.18 -27.81 51.50
C PRO A 15 54.30 -27.90 53.10
N SER A 16 53.71 -28.96 53.75
CA SER A 16 53.98 -29.55 55.12
C SER A 16 53.30 -28.98 56.41
N THR A 17 53.07 -29.67 57.58
CA THR A 17 52.88 -31.11 58.02
C THR A 17 52.40 -31.26 59.51
N ALA A 18 51.42 -32.15 59.81
CA ALA A 18 51.13 -32.94 61.07
C ALA A 18 50.89 -32.22 62.46
N PRO A 19 50.37 -32.86 63.57
CA PRO A 19 49.88 -34.26 63.80
C PRO A 19 48.52 -34.49 64.59
N THR A 20 48.03 -35.73 64.52
CA THR A 20 47.05 -36.56 65.35
C THR A 20 46.07 -36.08 66.46
N ARG A 21 44.77 -36.41 66.25
CA ARG A 21 43.74 -37.08 67.13
C ARG A 21 43.27 -36.44 68.48
N PRO A 22 42.10 -36.82 69.08
CA PRO A 22 41.24 -38.02 68.87
C PRO A 22 39.80 -37.77 68.36
N GLU A 23 39.07 -38.87 68.13
CA GLU A 23 37.66 -38.89 67.67
C GLU A 23 36.64 -38.71 68.80
N ALA A 24 35.61 -37.90 68.54
CA ALA A 24 34.32 -37.90 69.23
C ALA A 24 33.22 -37.61 68.17
N PRO A 25 32.02 -38.21 68.26
CA PRO A 25 31.07 -38.21 67.15
C PRO A 25 30.32 -36.87 67.01
N PRO A 26 30.32 -36.22 65.83
CA PRO A 26 29.29 -35.25 65.53
C PRO A 26 27.93 -35.96 65.44
N ALA A 27 26.94 -35.43 66.15
CA ALA A 27 25.54 -35.82 65.98
C ALA A 27 25.08 -35.53 64.53
N PRO A 28 24.07 -36.23 63.98
CA PRO A 28 23.68 -36.08 62.58
C PRO A 28 23.39 -34.61 62.23
N ASP A 29 23.91 -34.16 61.08
CA ASP A 29 23.72 -32.80 60.59
C ASP A 29 22.23 -32.43 60.58
N PRO A 30 21.88 -31.19 60.99
CA PRO A 30 20.51 -30.71 60.89
C PRO A 30 20.07 -30.75 59.42
N ALA A 31 18.95 -31.43 59.16
CA ALA A 31 18.44 -31.59 57.79
C ALA A 31 18.35 -30.22 57.10
N PRO A 32 18.76 -30.12 55.82
CA PRO A 32 18.74 -28.85 55.09
C PRO A 32 17.32 -28.28 55.10
N ASP A 33 17.21 -26.98 55.40
CA ASP A 33 15.91 -26.30 55.42
C ASP A 33 15.23 -26.47 54.04
N PRO A 34 14.09 -27.19 53.95
CA PRO A 34 13.44 -27.46 52.68
C PRO A 34 12.92 -26.18 52.02
N LEU A 35 12.72 -25.10 52.78
CA LEU A 35 12.39 -23.79 52.24
C LEU A 35 13.61 -23.17 51.55
N ALA A 36 14.78 -23.23 52.18
CA ALA A 36 16.04 -22.75 51.61
C ALA A 36 16.45 -23.55 50.36
N GLU A 37 16.24 -24.87 50.35
CA GLU A 37 16.50 -25.70 49.17
C GLU A 37 15.50 -25.41 48.04
N LEU A 38 14.21 -25.18 48.35
CA LEU A 38 13.22 -24.74 47.35
C LEU A 38 13.61 -23.39 46.73
N VAL A 39 13.98 -22.41 47.56
CA VAL A 39 14.50 -21.10 47.09
C VAL A 39 15.73 -21.27 46.21
N ALA A 40 16.69 -22.12 46.60
CA ALA A 40 17.89 -22.38 45.82
C ALA A 40 17.57 -23.04 44.46
N ARG A 41 16.66 -24.02 44.42
CA ARG A 41 16.21 -24.68 43.18
C ARG A 41 15.47 -23.71 42.25
N LEU A 42 14.59 -22.86 42.78
CA LEU A 42 13.91 -21.82 41.98
C LEU A 42 14.91 -20.81 41.39
N ARG A 43 15.87 -20.33 42.20
CA ARG A 43 16.96 -19.44 41.76
C ARG A 43 17.86 -20.09 40.70
N HIS A 44 18.13 -21.38 40.80
CA HIS A 44 18.91 -22.11 39.79
C HIS A 44 18.19 -22.21 38.43
N VAL A 45 16.86 -22.16 38.42
CA VAL A 45 16.02 -22.07 37.20
C VAL A 45 15.84 -20.61 36.73
N GLY A 46 16.44 -19.63 37.42
CA GLY A 46 16.41 -18.21 37.07
C GLY A 46 15.23 -17.43 37.65
N LEU A 47 14.51 -17.99 38.62
CA LEU A 47 13.42 -17.34 39.34
C LEU A 47 13.91 -16.87 40.71
N ASP A 48 13.84 -15.57 41.00
CA ASP A 48 14.13 -15.03 42.33
C ASP A 48 12.82 -14.63 43.03
N PRO A 49 12.16 -15.56 43.77
CA PRO A 49 10.86 -15.30 44.36
C PRO A 49 10.94 -14.37 45.58
N ASP A 50 10.01 -13.43 45.67
CA ASP A 50 9.68 -12.73 46.90
C ASP A 50 8.79 -13.58 47.82
N VAL A 51 8.38 -13.02 48.96
CA VAL A 51 7.60 -13.75 49.98
C VAL A 51 6.21 -14.16 49.47
N GLU A 52 5.60 -13.37 48.59
CA GLU A 52 4.30 -13.70 47.97
C GLU A 52 4.48 -14.78 46.90
N GLY A 53 5.45 -14.64 46.00
CA GLY A 53 5.78 -15.65 44.99
C GLY A 53 6.22 -17.00 45.58
N LEU A 54 6.89 -17.01 46.74
CA LEU A 54 7.21 -18.24 47.47
C LEU A 54 5.97 -18.88 48.11
N SER A 55 5.05 -18.05 48.62
CA SER A 55 3.78 -18.51 49.18
C SER A 55 2.88 -19.12 48.11
N ASP A 56 2.81 -18.49 46.93
CA ASP A 56 2.12 -19.02 45.75
C ASP A 56 2.78 -20.28 45.20
N ALA A 57 4.11 -20.37 45.18
CA ALA A 57 4.82 -21.59 44.79
C ALA A 57 4.47 -22.78 45.71
N LEU A 58 4.46 -22.57 47.04
CA LEU A 58 4.05 -23.58 48.02
C LEU A 58 2.55 -23.92 47.91
N TRP A 59 1.69 -22.94 47.65
CA TRP A 59 0.27 -23.16 47.43
C TRP A 59 0.01 -23.97 46.17
N LEU A 60 0.68 -23.65 45.06
CA LEU A 60 0.61 -24.40 43.80
C LEU A 60 1.17 -25.82 43.96
N ALA A 61 2.27 -26.01 44.69
CA ALA A 61 2.84 -27.33 44.97
C ALA A 61 1.87 -28.26 45.73
N ARG A 62 0.95 -27.72 46.53
CA ARG A 62 -0.13 -28.48 47.19
C ARG A 62 -1.22 -28.97 46.22
N TRP A 63 -1.40 -28.32 45.07
CA TRP A 63 -2.41 -28.69 44.06
C TRP A 63 -1.81 -29.42 42.84
N ALA A 64 -0.51 -29.26 42.60
CA ALA A 64 0.24 -30.07 41.66
C ALA A 64 0.41 -31.49 42.21
N ARG A 65 -0.18 -32.49 41.53
CA ARG A 65 0.21 -33.89 41.77
C ARG A 65 1.60 -34.12 41.18
N PRO A 66 2.46 -34.94 41.81
CA PRO A 66 3.62 -35.48 41.13
C PRO A 66 3.17 -36.21 39.86
N ALA A 67 3.87 -35.98 38.75
CA ALA A 67 3.81 -36.91 37.63
C ALA A 67 4.70 -38.11 38.00
N ASP A 68 4.17 -39.32 37.87
CA ASP A 68 4.97 -40.54 38.09
C ASP A 68 6.15 -40.57 37.10
N PRO A 69 7.38 -40.89 37.54
CA PRO A 69 8.52 -40.99 36.65
C PRO A 69 8.33 -42.21 35.74
N ALA A 70 8.15 -41.96 34.43
CA ALA A 70 8.21 -43.00 33.42
C ALA A 70 9.61 -43.65 33.45
N PRO A 71 9.72 -44.98 33.31
CA PRO A 71 10.97 -45.70 33.58
C PRO A 71 12.04 -45.39 32.53
N GLU A 72 13.24 -45.07 33.01
CA GLU A 72 14.46 -45.14 32.21
C GLU A 72 14.73 -46.61 31.83
N GLN A 73 15.07 -46.85 30.57
CA GLN A 73 15.68 -48.11 30.12
C GLN A 73 16.85 -47.79 29.20
N ASP A 74 17.98 -48.44 29.48
CA ASP A 74 19.25 -48.21 28.79
C ASP A 74 19.22 -48.59 27.31
N THR A 75 19.95 -47.80 26.51
CA THR A 75 20.70 -48.39 25.38
C THR A 75 22.05 -47.69 25.26
N VAL A 76 23.13 -48.44 25.50
CA VAL A 76 24.52 -47.96 25.48
C VAL A 76 25.27 -48.59 24.29
N CYS A 77 26.34 -47.93 23.85
CA CYS A 77 27.28 -48.30 22.77
C CYS A 77 26.79 -48.11 21.32
N GLY A 78 27.57 -47.48 20.42
CA GLY A 78 28.83 -46.78 20.69
C GLY A 78 29.62 -46.36 19.44
N GLY A 79 30.65 -45.52 19.68
CA GLY A 79 31.62 -45.04 18.68
C GLY A 79 31.20 -43.73 17.98
N GLY A 80 32.06 -42.72 17.83
CA GLY A 80 33.42 -42.52 18.36
C GLY A 80 34.30 -41.70 17.41
N ARG A 81 35.17 -40.83 17.96
CA ARG A 81 36.06 -39.84 17.28
C ARG A 81 35.33 -38.57 16.79
N ASP A 82 35.84 -37.34 16.97
CA ASP A 82 37.06 -36.88 17.68
C ASP A 82 36.89 -35.50 18.36
N ARG A 83 37.82 -35.19 19.28
CA ARG A 83 38.11 -33.85 19.90
C ARG A 83 39.48 -33.37 19.37
N PRO A 84 39.99 -32.13 19.62
CA PRO A 84 39.59 -31.07 20.58
C PRO A 84 39.41 -29.68 19.88
N GLY A 85 39.32 -28.50 20.53
CA GLY A 85 39.38 -28.11 21.95
C GLY A 85 39.17 -26.60 22.18
N ARG A 86 39.23 -26.16 23.45
CA ARG A 86 39.33 -24.74 23.87
C ARG A 86 40.80 -24.30 23.95
N PRO A 87 41.10 -22.98 23.90
CA PRO A 87 41.50 -22.31 25.16
C PRO A 87 40.92 -20.90 25.34
N SER A 88 41.27 -20.27 26.46
CA SER A 88 40.66 -19.07 27.05
C SER A 88 41.48 -17.79 26.95
N GLY A 89 40.78 -16.65 26.86
CA GLY A 89 40.87 -15.54 27.83
C GLY A 89 41.96 -14.46 27.66
N GLU A 90 41.57 -13.20 27.90
CA GLU A 90 42.30 -12.23 28.73
C GLU A 90 41.41 -11.02 29.17
N ARG A 91 41.88 -10.28 30.18
CA ARG A 91 41.30 -9.04 30.76
C ARG A 91 42.46 -8.19 31.28
N PRO A 92 42.36 -6.84 31.22
CA PRO A 92 42.55 -6.05 32.44
C PRO A 92 41.45 -4.97 32.63
N ALA A 93 41.61 -4.11 33.65
CA ALA A 93 40.66 -3.06 34.05
C ALA A 93 41.41 -1.76 34.45
N ASP A 94 40.75 -0.88 35.23
CA ASP A 94 41.15 0.48 35.66
C ASP A 94 41.12 1.55 34.53
N ARG A 95 40.70 2.81 34.75
CA ARG A 95 40.39 3.56 36.00
C ARG A 95 39.35 4.67 35.77
N ALA A 96 38.67 5.10 36.84
CA ALA A 96 37.97 6.39 36.95
C ALA A 96 38.67 7.27 38.02
N PRO A 97 38.47 8.61 38.05
CA PRO A 97 37.37 9.16 38.87
C PRO A 97 36.75 10.50 38.39
N GLY A 98 35.54 10.85 38.86
CA GLY A 98 34.90 12.16 38.66
C GLY A 98 33.54 12.30 39.36
N SER A 99 33.40 13.31 40.21
CA SER A 99 32.29 13.55 41.17
C SER A 99 31.34 14.68 40.71
N PRO A 100 30.15 14.90 41.32
CA PRO A 100 29.19 13.97 41.95
C PRO A 100 27.74 14.20 41.38
N PRO A 101 26.58 14.37 42.11
CA PRO A 101 25.34 13.74 41.65
C PRO A 101 24.15 14.69 41.39
N ASP A 102 23.61 14.67 40.16
CA ASP A 102 22.24 15.12 39.87
C ASP A 102 21.29 13.94 39.71
N ALA A 103 20.02 14.12 40.09
CA ALA A 103 19.00 13.06 40.09
C ALA A 103 17.94 13.27 38.99
N PRO A 104 17.90 12.42 37.95
CA PRO A 104 16.79 12.38 37.00
C PRO A 104 15.57 11.65 37.57
N GLY A 105 14.37 12.03 37.13
CA GLY A 105 13.11 11.35 37.50
C GLY A 105 12.94 9.95 36.86
N PRO A 106 11.84 9.25 37.19
CA PRO A 106 11.61 7.87 36.74
C PRO A 106 11.38 7.80 35.23
N HIS A 107 12.32 7.17 34.51
CA HIS A 107 12.09 6.72 33.14
C HIS A 107 11.25 5.42 33.13
N PRO A 108 10.32 5.25 32.17
CA PRO A 108 9.35 4.16 32.18
C PRO A 108 9.96 2.79 31.83
N PRO A 109 9.36 1.67 32.29
CA PRO A 109 9.77 0.33 31.90
C PRO A 109 9.56 0.08 30.40
N ALA A 110 10.40 -0.79 29.82
CA ALA A 110 10.30 -1.19 28.43
C ALA A 110 8.93 -1.85 28.12
N PRO A 111 8.35 -1.62 26.92
CA PRO A 111 7.01 -2.09 26.60
C PRO A 111 6.95 -3.62 26.51
N THR A 112 6.18 -4.21 27.42
CA THR A 112 5.58 -5.53 27.20
C THR A 112 4.75 -5.52 25.92
N PRO A 113 4.62 -6.66 25.19
CA PRO A 113 3.84 -6.72 23.96
C PRO A 113 2.34 -6.63 24.28
N SER A 114 1.84 -5.40 24.39
CA SER A 114 0.41 -5.14 24.56
C SER A 114 -0.33 -5.43 23.24
N TYR A 115 -1.35 -6.27 23.32
CA TYR A 115 -2.35 -6.34 22.25
C TYR A 115 -3.17 -5.04 22.29
N GLY A 116 -2.74 -4.06 21.49
CA GLY A 116 -3.36 -2.75 21.38
C GLY A 116 -4.75 -2.84 20.77
N SER A 117 -5.78 -3.00 21.61
CA SER A 117 -7.20 -2.92 21.26
C SER A 117 -7.61 -1.48 20.88
N GLY A 118 -7.08 -0.97 19.77
CA GLY A 118 -7.64 0.22 19.11
C GLY A 118 -9.02 -0.06 18.51
N PRO A 119 -9.87 0.96 18.32
CA PRO A 119 -11.25 0.80 17.82
C PRO A 119 -11.35 0.53 16.30
N ASP A 120 -10.27 0.06 15.67
CA ASP A 120 -10.11 0.01 14.21
C ASP A 120 -10.32 -1.42 13.68
N GLY A 121 -11.49 -1.66 13.06
CA GLY A 121 -11.95 -2.97 12.58
C GLY A 121 -11.20 -3.51 11.36
N ARG A 122 -9.91 -3.83 11.52
CA ARG A 122 -9.01 -4.33 10.47
C ARG A 122 -8.80 -5.85 10.62
N VAL A 123 -8.92 -6.59 9.53
CA VAL A 123 -8.63 -8.04 9.47
C VAL A 123 -7.30 -8.27 8.75
N ALA A 124 -6.41 -9.07 9.33
CA ALA A 124 -5.21 -9.55 8.63
C ALA A 124 -5.59 -10.68 7.65
N LEU A 125 -5.15 -10.58 6.39
CA LEU A 125 -5.48 -11.54 5.33
C LEU A 125 -4.60 -12.80 5.31
N TYR A 126 -3.67 -12.93 6.27
CA TYR A 126 -2.73 -14.05 6.35
C TYR A 126 -2.87 -14.81 7.67
N PRO A 127 -2.85 -16.16 7.68
CA PRO A 127 -2.65 -16.92 8.90
C PRO A 127 -1.19 -16.77 9.39
N PRO A 128 -0.93 -16.86 10.71
CA PRO A 128 0.43 -16.95 11.20
C PRO A 128 1.03 -18.31 10.81
N THR A 129 2.11 -18.31 10.04
CA THR A 129 2.82 -19.52 9.64
C THR A 129 3.44 -20.23 10.86
N ARG A 130 3.03 -21.48 11.09
CA ARG A 130 3.64 -22.36 12.12
C ARG A 130 4.95 -22.94 11.59
N GLY A 131 6.07 -22.26 11.86
CA GLY A 131 7.42 -22.72 11.48
C GLY A 131 8.47 -22.28 12.50
N GLY A 132 8.65 -23.07 13.57
CA GLY A 132 9.64 -22.79 14.60
C GLY A 132 11.02 -23.34 14.26
N ALA A 133 11.85 -22.56 13.57
CA ALA A 133 13.27 -22.86 13.32
C ALA A 133 14.14 -21.62 13.58
N ALA A 134 15.44 -21.83 13.78
CA ALA A 134 16.34 -20.80 14.31
C ALA A 134 16.58 -19.61 13.35
N ARG A 135 16.62 -18.39 13.90
CA ARG A 135 17.04 -17.18 13.18
C ARG A 135 18.54 -17.23 12.84
N ALA A 136 18.88 -17.67 11.65
CA ALA A 136 20.09 -17.20 10.95
C ALA A 136 19.79 -15.85 10.27
N ARG A 137 20.80 -15.00 10.08
CA ARG A 137 20.67 -13.77 9.29
C ARG A 137 20.90 -14.08 7.80
N ALA A 138 19.98 -13.63 6.97
CA ALA A 138 20.14 -13.44 5.53
C ALA A 138 19.31 -12.20 5.13
N ASP A 139 19.78 -11.42 4.16
CA ASP A 139 19.29 -10.07 3.91
C ASP A 139 18.11 -9.98 2.91
N GLY A 140 17.52 -8.79 2.83
CA GLY A 140 16.95 -8.31 1.56
C GLY A 140 15.57 -8.79 1.15
N HIS A 141 14.66 -9.10 2.08
CA HIS A 141 13.24 -9.30 1.75
C HIS A 141 12.36 -8.19 2.35
N ALA A 142 11.59 -7.51 1.51
CA ALA A 142 10.76 -6.38 1.91
C ALA A 142 9.59 -6.83 2.80
N MET A 143 9.45 -6.22 3.98
CA MET A 143 8.26 -6.40 4.82
C MET A 143 7.04 -5.79 4.12
N ALA A 144 6.17 -6.64 3.57
CA ALA A 144 4.86 -6.22 3.08
C ALA A 144 4.02 -5.69 4.26
N LEU A 145 3.77 -4.37 4.29
CA LEU A 145 2.92 -3.78 5.32
C LEU A 145 1.47 -4.27 5.14
N PRO A 146 0.79 -4.71 6.22
CA PRO A 146 -0.59 -5.19 6.14
C PRO A 146 -1.56 -4.01 5.92
N VAL A 147 -2.00 -3.83 4.66
CA VAL A 147 -3.05 -2.87 4.31
C VAL A 147 -4.40 -3.39 4.79
N GLY A 148 -4.79 -2.97 5.99
CA GLY A 148 -6.05 -3.39 6.62
C GLY A 148 -7.26 -2.70 5.98
N VAL A 149 -8.07 -3.46 5.23
CA VAL A 149 -9.36 -3.01 4.70
C VAL A 149 -10.43 -3.05 5.81
N PRO A 150 -11.28 -2.02 5.98
CA PRO A 150 -12.39 -2.04 6.94
C PRO A 150 -13.40 -3.13 6.59
N ALA A 151 -13.60 -4.09 7.49
CA ALA A 151 -14.52 -5.21 7.25
C ALA A 151 -15.86 -4.97 7.95
N ALA A 152 -16.96 -4.97 7.19
CA ALA A 152 -18.32 -4.73 7.71
C ALA A 152 -18.67 -5.65 8.91
N PRO A 153 -19.28 -5.13 10.00
CA PRO A 153 -19.49 -5.87 11.25
C PRO A 153 -20.44 -7.06 11.10
N ALA A 154 -20.23 -8.10 11.90
CA ALA A 154 -21.11 -9.27 11.95
C ALA A 154 -22.38 -9.02 12.80
N LEU A 155 -22.28 -8.16 13.83
CA LEU A 155 -23.40 -7.64 14.59
C LEU A 155 -23.93 -6.33 13.97
N PRO A 156 -25.25 -6.20 13.68
CA PRO A 156 -25.78 -5.01 13.00
C PRO A 156 -25.79 -3.73 13.87
N ALA A 157 -25.74 -3.84 15.21
CA ALA A 157 -25.83 -2.70 16.12
C ALA A 157 -25.10 -2.93 17.47
N PRO A 158 -23.75 -2.96 17.51
CA PRO A 158 -23.00 -3.27 18.73
C PRO A 158 -23.21 -2.26 19.87
N LEU A 159 -23.38 -0.96 19.55
CA LEU A 159 -23.65 0.08 20.55
C LEU A 159 -25.04 -0.06 21.20
N GLU A 160 -26.05 -0.53 20.46
CA GLU A 160 -27.37 -0.83 21.02
C GLU A 160 -27.31 -2.07 21.91
N LEU A 161 -26.52 -3.07 21.52
CA LEU A 161 -26.29 -4.27 22.32
C LEU A 161 -25.62 -3.93 23.67
N GLN A 162 -24.59 -3.09 23.68
CA GLN A 162 -23.97 -2.58 24.91
C GLN A 162 -24.96 -1.81 25.80
N ARG A 163 -25.79 -0.94 25.21
CA ARG A 163 -26.84 -0.21 25.95
C ARG A 163 -27.87 -1.17 26.56
N ALA A 164 -28.29 -2.18 25.81
CA ALA A 164 -29.25 -3.19 26.25
C ALA A 164 -28.71 -4.11 27.35
N LEU A 165 -27.41 -4.44 27.32
CA LEU A 165 -26.73 -5.28 28.31
C LEU A 165 -26.35 -4.55 29.61
N ARG A 166 -26.32 -3.20 29.63
CA ARG A 166 -25.98 -2.37 30.80
C ARG A 166 -26.65 -2.81 32.12
N PRO A 167 -27.92 -3.28 32.18
CA PRO A 167 -28.53 -3.78 33.41
C PRO A 167 -27.76 -4.90 34.13
N LEU A 168 -26.87 -5.64 33.44
CA LEU A 168 -26.02 -6.66 34.07
C LEU A 168 -25.03 -6.09 35.10
N GLN A 169 -24.70 -4.79 35.05
CA GLN A 169 -23.92 -4.13 36.12
C GLN A 169 -24.65 -4.15 37.48
N GLY A 170 -25.99 -4.30 37.47
CA GLY A 170 -26.82 -4.51 38.64
C GLY A 170 -26.95 -5.98 39.08
N TYR A 171 -26.43 -6.96 38.31
CA TYR A 171 -26.46 -8.36 38.71
C TYR A 171 -25.64 -8.59 39.99
N ARG A 172 -26.13 -9.49 40.85
CA ARG A 172 -25.47 -9.89 42.09
C ARG A 172 -25.48 -11.41 42.17
N SER A 173 -24.29 -12.02 42.22
CA SER A 173 -24.16 -13.43 42.56
C SER A 173 -24.69 -13.67 43.98
N PRO A 174 -25.40 -14.79 44.22
CA PRO A 174 -25.82 -15.20 45.56
C PRO A 174 -24.69 -15.83 46.39
N ALA A 175 -23.46 -15.89 45.87
CA ALA A 175 -22.27 -16.26 46.64
C ALA A 175 -21.98 -15.20 47.74
N PRO A 176 -21.38 -15.60 48.88
CA PRO A 176 -20.81 -14.64 49.83
C PRO A 176 -19.76 -13.76 49.13
N PRO A 177 -19.69 -12.44 49.37
CA PRO A 177 -18.76 -11.55 48.67
C PRO A 177 -17.29 -11.96 48.94
N LEU A 178 -16.46 -11.98 47.89
CA LEU A 178 -15.02 -12.27 48.00
C LEU A 178 -14.29 -11.06 48.57
N ARG A 179 -14.43 -9.90 47.93
CA ARG A 179 -13.83 -8.65 48.38
C ARG A 179 -14.75 -7.96 49.39
N LYS A 180 -14.18 -7.65 50.56
CA LYS A 180 -14.79 -6.77 51.56
C LYS A 180 -13.89 -5.56 51.74
N GLU A 181 -14.47 -4.38 51.77
CA GLU A 181 -13.77 -3.13 52.10
C GLU A 181 -14.20 -2.67 53.48
N LEU A 182 -13.33 -1.93 54.16
CA LEU A 182 -13.72 -1.23 55.37
C LEU A 182 -14.77 -0.17 54.99
N ASP A 183 -15.91 -0.19 55.65
CA ASP A 183 -16.82 0.96 55.62
C ASP A 183 -16.35 1.93 56.69
N GLU A 184 -15.57 2.94 56.27
CA GLU A 184 -14.94 3.92 57.17
C GLU A 184 -15.98 4.65 58.03
N THR A 185 -17.13 5.00 57.46
CA THR A 185 -18.22 5.70 58.15
C THR A 185 -18.90 4.80 59.19
N ALA A 186 -19.31 3.59 58.81
CA ALA A 186 -19.94 2.65 59.75
C ALA A 186 -18.94 2.15 60.80
N THR A 187 -17.65 2.05 60.47
CA THR A 187 -16.56 1.77 61.42
C THR A 187 -16.40 2.90 62.42
N ALA A 188 -16.36 4.16 61.97
CA ALA A 188 -16.29 5.32 62.87
C ALA A 188 -17.52 5.40 63.79
N GLU A 189 -18.73 5.23 63.26
CA GLU A 189 -19.96 5.19 64.06
C GLU A 189 -19.98 4.06 65.09
N LEU A 190 -19.62 2.83 64.69
CA LEU A 190 -19.62 1.69 65.60
C LEU A 190 -18.54 1.84 66.67
N SER A 191 -17.35 2.32 66.31
CA SER A 191 -16.24 2.54 67.25
C SER A 191 -16.55 3.66 68.24
N ALA A 192 -17.20 4.73 67.79
CA ALA A 192 -17.68 5.79 68.68
C ALA A 192 -18.76 5.28 69.66
N ARG A 193 -19.72 4.48 69.19
CA ARG A 193 -20.73 3.82 70.05
C ARG A 193 -20.12 2.77 70.99
N ALA A 194 -19.00 2.16 70.61
CA ALA A 194 -18.23 1.20 71.41
C ALA A 194 -17.23 1.87 72.38
N GLY A 195 -17.34 3.18 72.62
CA GLY A 195 -16.51 3.89 73.61
C GLY A 195 -15.06 4.14 73.16
N GLY A 196 -14.79 4.18 71.86
CA GLY A 196 -13.46 4.45 71.29
C GLY A 196 -12.66 3.20 70.91
N LEU A 197 -13.19 2.00 71.16
CA LEU A 197 -12.57 0.74 70.70
C LEU A 197 -12.85 0.56 69.19
N VAL A 198 -11.79 0.44 68.39
CA VAL A 198 -11.91 0.40 66.91
C VAL A 198 -12.51 -0.93 66.47
N MET A 199 -13.75 -0.88 65.98
CA MET A 199 -14.56 -2.03 65.56
C MET A 199 -14.80 -1.97 64.04
N PRO A 200 -13.97 -2.65 63.22
CA PRO A 200 -13.96 -2.48 61.77
C PRO A 200 -15.18 -3.12 61.09
N VAL A 201 -16.13 -2.28 60.66
CA VAL A 201 -17.31 -2.69 59.90
C VAL A 201 -16.91 -2.89 58.44
N HIS A 202 -17.05 -4.11 57.95
CA HIS A 202 -16.65 -4.48 56.59
C HIS A 202 -17.86 -4.58 55.65
N ARG A 203 -17.91 -3.74 54.62
CA ARG A 203 -18.94 -3.79 53.57
C ARG A 203 -18.56 -4.72 52.42
N ALA A 204 -19.58 -5.30 51.78
CA ALA A 204 -19.43 -6.20 50.63
C ALA A 204 -19.15 -5.42 49.34
N VAL A 205 -18.00 -5.65 48.69
CA VAL A 205 -17.69 -5.05 47.38
C VAL A 205 -18.29 -5.93 46.29
N THR A 206 -19.57 -5.71 46.01
CA THR A 206 -20.35 -6.57 45.10
C THR A 206 -20.12 -6.31 43.61
N ARG A 207 -19.22 -5.40 43.24
CA ARG A 207 -18.90 -5.04 41.85
C ARG A 207 -17.64 -5.79 41.39
N GLY A 208 -17.72 -6.51 40.27
CA GLY A 208 -16.63 -7.36 39.76
C GLY A 208 -16.63 -8.79 40.33
N ASP A 209 -17.38 -9.06 41.39
CA ASP A 209 -17.46 -10.38 42.07
C ASP A 209 -18.13 -11.50 41.23
N THR A 210 -18.66 -11.14 40.04
CA THR A 210 -19.25 -12.05 39.03
C THR A 210 -18.30 -12.19 37.84
N ARG A 211 -18.15 -13.41 37.32
CA ARG A 211 -17.35 -13.72 36.12
C ARG A 211 -18.27 -14.11 34.96
N LEU A 212 -17.87 -13.81 33.73
CA LEU A 212 -18.54 -14.32 32.53
C LEU A 212 -17.72 -15.45 31.91
N GLN A 213 -18.38 -16.53 31.52
CA GLN A 213 -17.81 -17.60 30.71
C GLN A 213 -18.53 -17.63 29.35
N LEU A 214 -17.85 -17.16 28.32
CA LEU A 214 -18.27 -17.30 26.93
C LEU A 214 -17.76 -18.66 26.43
N VAL A 215 -18.67 -19.49 25.91
CA VAL A 215 -18.33 -20.79 25.33
C VAL A 215 -18.80 -20.83 23.89
N LEU A 216 -17.89 -21.00 22.92
CA LEU A 216 -18.25 -21.22 21.52
C LEU A 216 -18.26 -22.73 21.23
N ASP A 217 -19.36 -23.24 20.69
CA ASP A 217 -19.42 -24.58 20.10
C ASP A 217 -18.50 -24.64 18.87
N ALA A 218 -17.51 -25.54 18.85
CA ALA A 218 -16.49 -25.60 17.81
C ALA A 218 -16.87 -26.52 16.61
N SER A 219 -18.15 -26.91 16.50
CA SER A 219 -18.63 -27.71 15.37
C SER A 219 -18.48 -26.99 14.02
N PRO A 220 -18.40 -27.71 12.88
CA PRO A 220 -18.02 -27.10 11.59
C PRO A 220 -18.94 -25.96 11.11
N SER A 221 -20.24 -26.05 11.39
CA SER A 221 -21.23 -25.02 11.09
C SER A 221 -21.06 -23.75 11.93
N MET A 222 -20.38 -23.82 13.08
CA MET A 222 -20.15 -22.68 13.96
C MET A 222 -19.02 -21.77 13.51
N ARG A 223 -18.08 -22.23 12.66
CA ARG A 223 -16.97 -21.40 12.12
C ARG A 223 -17.45 -20.18 11.32
N VAL A 224 -18.70 -20.18 10.84
CA VAL A 224 -19.32 -19.00 10.20
C VAL A 224 -19.45 -17.83 11.19
N TRP A 225 -19.53 -18.14 12.50
CA TRP A 225 -19.86 -17.21 13.57
C TRP A 225 -18.65 -16.78 14.42
N ASP A 226 -17.44 -17.26 14.14
CA ASP A 226 -16.21 -16.93 14.87
C ASP A 226 -16.03 -15.40 15.01
N ARG A 227 -16.35 -14.63 13.97
CA ARG A 227 -16.32 -13.18 14.00
C ARG A 227 -17.40 -12.56 14.90
N MET A 228 -18.64 -13.04 14.83
CA MET A 228 -19.73 -12.58 15.70
C MET A 228 -19.37 -12.87 17.17
N PHE A 229 -18.71 -14.00 17.44
CA PHE A 229 -18.24 -14.37 18.77
C PHE A 229 -17.16 -13.39 19.29
N ALA A 230 -16.18 -13.02 18.47
CA ALA A 230 -15.18 -12.00 18.84
C ALA A 230 -15.80 -10.60 19.06
N GLU A 231 -16.77 -10.19 18.24
CA GLU A 231 -17.51 -8.93 18.43
C GLU A 231 -18.36 -8.97 19.72
N LEU A 232 -18.92 -10.12 20.09
CA LEU A 232 -19.62 -10.32 21.38
C LEU A 232 -18.66 -10.28 22.58
N GLU A 233 -17.49 -10.91 22.49
CA GLU A 233 -16.46 -10.85 23.53
C GLU A 233 -16.07 -9.40 23.81
N GLN A 234 -15.79 -8.61 22.77
CA GLN A 234 -15.46 -7.20 22.89
C GLN A 234 -16.61 -6.39 23.52
N VAL A 235 -17.87 -6.66 23.16
CA VAL A 235 -19.06 -6.03 23.75
C VAL A 235 -19.20 -6.37 25.24
N PHE A 236 -18.94 -7.60 25.67
CA PHE A 236 -19.01 -7.99 27.08
C PHE A 236 -17.82 -7.48 27.90
N ALA A 237 -16.62 -7.42 27.34
CA ALA A 237 -15.45 -6.82 27.98
C ALA A 237 -15.65 -5.31 28.23
N GLN A 238 -16.11 -4.57 27.22
CA GLN A 238 -16.39 -3.12 27.33
C GLN A 238 -17.57 -2.79 28.26
N LEU A 239 -18.38 -3.78 28.67
CA LEU A 239 -19.52 -3.59 29.57
C LEU A 239 -19.12 -3.26 31.02
N GLY A 240 -17.92 -3.67 31.46
CA GLY A 240 -17.44 -3.41 32.83
C GLY A 240 -18.32 -3.95 33.96
N ALA A 241 -19.13 -4.99 33.68
CA ALA A 241 -20.03 -5.64 34.63
C ALA A 241 -19.38 -6.84 35.35
N PHE A 242 -18.36 -7.44 34.74
CA PHE A 242 -17.68 -8.66 35.20
C PHE A 242 -16.25 -8.34 35.65
N GLY A 243 -15.74 -9.08 36.63
CA GLY A 243 -14.33 -8.99 37.02
C GLY A 243 -13.38 -9.79 36.11
N ASP A 244 -13.93 -10.70 35.31
CA ASP A 244 -13.20 -11.53 34.35
C ASP A 244 -14.19 -12.02 33.26
N VAL A 245 -13.71 -12.15 32.02
CA VAL A 245 -14.45 -12.64 30.85
C VAL A 245 -13.62 -13.76 30.22
N GLN A 246 -14.00 -15.00 30.52
CA GLN A 246 -13.27 -16.19 30.10
C GLN A 246 -13.87 -16.76 28.82
N VAL A 247 -13.05 -16.88 27.77
CA VAL A 247 -13.40 -17.54 26.51
C VAL A 247 -12.99 -19.02 26.55
N SER A 248 -13.79 -19.90 25.96
CA SER A 248 -13.44 -21.29 25.70
C SER A 248 -14.17 -21.84 24.48
N HIS A 249 -13.52 -22.74 23.74
CA HIS A 249 -14.11 -23.46 22.61
C HIS A 249 -14.45 -24.89 23.03
N LEU A 250 -15.68 -25.32 22.77
CA LEU A 250 -16.21 -26.63 23.10
C LEU A 250 -16.06 -27.58 21.91
N HIS A 251 -15.17 -28.56 22.05
CA HIS A 251 -14.83 -29.57 21.06
C HIS A 251 -15.41 -30.94 21.43
N GLU A 252 -15.57 -31.81 20.44
CA GLU A 252 -15.83 -33.24 20.63
C GLU A 252 -14.49 -33.98 20.77
N GLY A 253 -14.26 -34.63 21.91
CA GLY A 253 -13.08 -35.46 22.16
C GLY A 253 -13.14 -36.81 21.42
N PRO A 254 -12.04 -37.59 21.40
CA PRO A 254 -11.98 -38.85 20.65
C PRO A 254 -13.00 -39.90 21.10
N GLU A 255 -13.41 -39.89 22.38
CA GLU A 255 -14.46 -40.75 22.94
C GLU A 255 -15.88 -40.13 22.85
N GLY A 256 -16.01 -39.03 22.11
CA GLY A 256 -17.25 -38.27 21.92
C GLY A 256 -17.60 -37.31 23.07
N ASP A 257 -16.69 -37.09 24.02
CA ASP A 257 -16.92 -36.26 25.21
C ASP A 257 -16.77 -34.75 24.98
N PRO A 258 -17.50 -33.92 25.75
CA PRO A 258 -17.35 -32.48 25.71
C PRO A 258 -16.02 -32.07 26.36
N VAL A 259 -15.08 -31.59 25.55
CA VAL A 259 -13.78 -31.07 26.00
C VAL A 259 -13.62 -29.61 25.61
N VAL A 260 -12.88 -28.83 26.41
CA VAL A 260 -12.73 -27.39 26.24
C VAL A 260 -11.27 -26.99 26.01
N GLY A 261 -11.07 -26.13 25.01
CA GLY A 261 -9.77 -25.53 24.67
C GLY A 261 -9.84 -24.00 24.65
N ARG A 262 -8.69 -23.34 24.57
CA ARG A 262 -8.58 -21.87 24.37
C ARG A 262 -8.53 -21.44 22.89
N SER A 263 -8.72 -22.38 21.96
CA SER A 263 -8.59 -22.15 20.51
C SER A 263 -9.71 -22.87 19.73
N PRO A 264 -10.16 -22.34 18.58
CA PRO A 264 -11.05 -23.04 17.64
C PRO A 264 -10.37 -24.20 16.90
N ASP A 265 -9.04 -24.35 17.00
CA ASP A 265 -8.30 -25.55 16.59
C ASP A 265 -7.98 -26.42 17.83
N PRO A 266 -8.45 -27.69 17.90
CA PRO A 266 -8.13 -28.59 18.99
C PRO A 266 -6.63 -28.97 19.08
N LEU A 267 -5.85 -28.81 18.00
CA LEU A 267 -4.40 -29.03 17.98
C LEU A 267 -3.59 -27.76 18.36
N ALA A 268 -4.24 -26.61 18.53
CA ALA A 268 -3.57 -25.35 18.83
C ALA A 268 -3.40 -25.08 20.34
N ALA A 269 -4.20 -25.70 21.20
CA ALA A 269 -4.16 -25.49 22.64
C ALA A 269 -4.56 -26.76 23.40
N PRO A 270 -3.99 -27.02 24.60
CA PRO A 270 -4.33 -28.21 25.37
C PRO A 270 -5.83 -28.26 25.71
N LEU A 271 -6.45 -29.39 25.39
CA LEU A 271 -7.85 -29.70 25.70
C LEU A 271 -7.99 -30.18 27.15
N HIS A 272 -9.12 -29.87 27.77
CA HIS A 272 -9.45 -30.20 29.16
C HIS A 272 -10.90 -30.70 29.27
N SER A 273 -11.27 -31.41 30.34
CA SER A 273 -12.69 -31.75 30.58
C SER A 273 -13.56 -30.48 30.66
N ALA A 274 -14.78 -30.54 30.12
CA ALA A 274 -15.81 -29.53 30.33
C ALA A 274 -16.16 -29.28 31.80
N ASP A 275 -15.75 -30.15 32.74
CA ASP A 275 -15.84 -29.89 34.18
C ASP A 275 -15.19 -28.56 34.61
N ARG A 276 -14.17 -28.07 33.88
CA ARG A 276 -13.56 -26.74 34.13
C ARG A 276 -14.56 -25.58 33.96
N LEU A 277 -15.64 -25.77 33.19
CA LEU A 277 -16.73 -24.79 33.07
C LEU A 277 -17.60 -24.74 34.33
N SER A 278 -17.65 -25.81 35.13
CA SER A 278 -18.37 -25.82 36.41
C SER A 278 -17.77 -24.82 37.39
N ASP A 279 -18.64 -24.13 38.14
CA ASP A 279 -18.28 -23.23 39.22
C ASP A 279 -19.24 -23.48 40.39
N PRO A 280 -18.86 -24.32 41.37
CA PRO A 280 -19.71 -24.61 42.53
C PRO A 280 -19.90 -23.39 43.45
N THR A 281 -19.24 -22.25 43.19
CA THR A 281 -19.46 -21.01 43.95
C THR A 281 -20.62 -20.17 43.43
N GLY A 282 -21.15 -20.43 42.22
CA GLY A 282 -22.29 -19.69 41.66
C GLY A 282 -21.97 -18.25 41.23
N ARG A 283 -20.69 -17.95 40.92
CA ARG A 283 -20.22 -16.60 40.51
C ARG A 283 -20.07 -16.47 38.99
N ARG A 284 -19.87 -17.57 38.28
CA ARG A 284 -19.75 -17.62 36.82
C ARG A 284 -21.13 -17.64 36.16
N ILE A 285 -21.43 -16.64 35.33
CA ILE A 285 -22.52 -16.72 34.34
C ILE A 285 -21.98 -17.41 33.10
N THR A 286 -22.69 -18.38 32.54
CA THR A 286 -22.27 -19.10 31.32
C THR A 286 -23.18 -18.77 30.13
N LEU A 287 -22.58 -18.30 29.03
CA LEU A 287 -23.28 -18.09 27.76
C LEU A 287 -22.67 -19.02 26.70
N LEU A 288 -23.45 -20.02 26.29
CA LEU A 288 -23.06 -21.00 25.27
C LEU A 288 -23.55 -20.54 23.89
N VAL A 289 -22.64 -20.18 23.01
CA VAL A 289 -22.92 -19.76 21.63
C VAL A 289 -22.90 -21.00 20.73
N SER A 290 -24.05 -21.41 20.20
CA SER A 290 -24.21 -22.68 19.46
C SER A 290 -25.45 -22.68 18.55
N ASP A 291 -25.34 -23.34 17.40
CA ASP A 291 -26.47 -23.65 16.50
C ASP A 291 -27.33 -24.83 16.96
N CYS A 292 -26.92 -25.50 18.06
CA CYS A 292 -27.48 -26.73 18.60
C CYS A 292 -27.67 -27.87 17.57
N ALA A 293 -26.85 -27.92 16.50
CA ALA A 293 -26.85 -28.97 15.48
C ALA A 293 -25.65 -29.92 15.58
N GLY A 294 -24.59 -29.50 16.27
CA GLY A 294 -23.32 -30.22 16.40
C GLY A 294 -23.39 -31.64 17.01
N PRO A 295 -22.29 -32.42 16.92
CA PRO A 295 -22.25 -33.82 17.37
C PRO A 295 -22.60 -34.02 18.85
N LEU A 296 -22.11 -33.16 19.74
CA LEU A 296 -22.38 -33.20 21.18
C LEU A 296 -23.88 -33.02 21.51
N TRP A 297 -24.63 -32.32 20.64
CA TRP A 297 -26.08 -32.20 20.74
C TRP A 297 -26.83 -33.40 20.14
N ARG A 298 -26.21 -34.15 19.23
CA ARG A 298 -26.73 -35.44 18.74
C ARG A 298 -26.51 -36.56 19.76
N SER A 299 -25.38 -36.59 20.47
CA SER A 299 -25.10 -37.57 21.54
C SER A 299 -25.82 -37.26 22.87
N GLY A 300 -26.42 -36.07 22.98
CA GLY A 300 -27.06 -35.57 24.20
C GLY A 300 -26.08 -35.06 25.26
N ARG A 301 -24.76 -35.22 25.06
CA ARG A 301 -23.75 -34.81 26.05
C ARG A 301 -23.75 -33.29 26.29
N ALA A 302 -24.00 -32.48 25.25
CA ALA A 302 -24.18 -31.03 25.39
C ALA A 302 -25.34 -30.65 26.32
N HIS A 303 -26.50 -31.32 26.21
CA HIS A 303 -27.64 -31.07 27.11
C HIS A 303 -27.33 -31.45 28.56
N ARG A 304 -26.61 -32.57 28.79
CA ARG A 304 -26.24 -33.01 30.15
C ARG A 304 -25.25 -32.03 30.81
N MET A 305 -24.24 -31.58 30.04
CA MET A 305 -23.31 -30.52 30.46
C MET A 305 -24.06 -29.22 30.78
N LEU A 306 -24.94 -28.76 29.89
CA LEU A 306 -25.72 -27.54 30.07
C LEU A 306 -26.69 -27.64 31.26
N HIS A 307 -27.27 -28.81 31.52
CA HIS A 307 -28.04 -29.10 32.72
C HIS A 307 -27.19 -29.04 34.00
N GLN A 308 -25.96 -29.58 34.00
CA GLN A 308 -25.02 -29.48 35.13
C GLN A 308 -24.66 -28.02 35.44
N LEU A 309 -24.38 -27.21 34.41
CA LEU A 309 -24.05 -25.79 34.57
C LEU A 309 -25.25 -24.96 35.05
N ALA A 310 -26.44 -25.18 34.47
CA ALA A 310 -27.69 -24.52 34.88
C ALA A 310 -28.15 -24.87 36.32
N ARG A 311 -27.63 -25.95 36.91
CA ARG A 311 -27.83 -26.31 38.33
C ARG A 311 -26.93 -25.55 39.31
N GLN A 312 -25.87 -24.90 38.82
CA GLN A 312 -24.88 -24.21 39.66
C GLN A 312 -25.04 -22.69 39.58
N ALA A 313 -25.27 -22.16 38.38
CA ALA A 313 -25.30 -20.73 38.11
C ALA A 313 -26.20 -20.39 36.90
N PRO A 314 -26.47 -19.11 36.60
CA PRO A 314 -27.24 -18.73 35.41
C PRO A 314 -26.52 -19.16 34.12
N ALA A 315 -27.17 -20.04 33.36
CA ALA A 315 -26.74 -20.45 32.03
C ALA A 315 -27.77 -20.02 30.97
N ALA A 316 -27.30 -19.64 29.79
CA ALA A 316 -28.14 -19.38 28.62
C ALA A 316 -27.45 -19.85 27.34
N VAL A 317 -28.25 -20.15 26.31
CA VAL A 317 -27.75 -20.47 24.96
C VAL A 317 -28.01 -19.29 24.04
N LEU A 318 -26.96 -18.79 23.40
CA LEU A 318 -27.09 -17.83 22.31
C LEU A 318 -27.12 -18.61 21.00
N GLN A 319 -28.29 -18.70 20.36
CA GLN A 319 -28.48 -19.47 19.13
C GLN A 319 -28.56 -18.50 17.94
N PRO A 320 -27.50 -18.40 17.11
CA PRO A 320 -27.39 -17.35 16.10
C PRO A 320 -28.24 -17.59 14.84
N LEU A 321 -28.74 -18.81 14.65
CA LEU A 321 -29.67 -19.13 13.57
C LEU A 321 -30.98 -18.32 13.68
N PRO A 322 -31.63 -17.93 12.56
CA PRO A 322 -32.95 -17.32 12.59
C PRO A 322 -33.99 -18.20 13.32
N GLN A 323 -34.84 -17.57 14.15
CA GLN A 323 -35.74 -18.26 15.10
C GLN A 323 -36.66 -19.32 14.45
N ARG A 324 -37.01 -19.15 13.16
CA ARG A 324 -37.76 -20.13 12.34
C ARG A 324 -37.12 -21.53 12.31
N LEU A 325 -35.80 -21.62 12.48
CA LEU A 325 -35.03 -22.86 12.43
C LEU A 325 -34.87 -23.53 13.80
N TRP A 326 -35.14 -22.83 14.91
CA TRP A 326 -34.92 -23.34 16.27
C TRP A 326 -35.77 -24.57 16.63
N SER A 327 -36.90 -24.77 15.95
CA SER A 327 -37.72 -25.99 16.05
C SER A 327 -37.08 -27.23 15.44
N ARG A 328 -35.97 -27.06 14.69
CA ARG A 328 -35.27 -28.11 13.92
C ARG A 328 -33.87 -28.42 14.45
N THR A 329 -33.33 -27.58 15.34
CA THR A 329 -32.07 -27.88 16.05
C THR A 329 -32.32 -28.93 17.13
N ARG A 330 -31.28 -29.42 17.79
CA ARG A 330 -31.41 -30.44 18.85
C ARG A 330 -31.75 -29.86 20.21
N LEU A 331 -31.88 -28.53 20.32
CA LEU A 331 -32.45 -27.84 21.49
C LEU A 331 -33.77 -27.15 21.07
N PRO A 332 -34.86 -27.91 20.85
CA PRO A 332 -36.13 -27.35 20.41
C PRO A 332 -36.72 -26.42 21.49
N VAL A 333 -37.09 -25.22 21.07
CA VAL A 333 -37.59 -24.17 21.96
C VAL A 333 -39.08 -24.29 22.28
N THR A 334 -39.46 -23.92 23.50
CA THR A 334 -40.83 -23.58 23.90
C THR A 334 -40.86 -22.09 24.23
N TYR A 335 -41.86 -21.34 23.73
CA TYR A 335 -42.04 -19.92 24.06
C TYR A 335 -42.94 -19.77 25.30
N GLY A 336 -42.59 -18.86 26.20
CA GLY A 336 -43.35 -18.60 27.43
C GLY A 336 -42.82 -17.41 28.22
N GLU A 337 -43.44 -17.13 29.36
CA GLU A 337 -42.97 -16.11 30.30
C GLU A 337 -41.94 -16.71 31.25
N LEU A 338 -40.74 -16.15 31.22
CA LEU A 338 -39.67 -16.41 32.18
C LEU A 338 -39.82 -15.50 33.39
N THR A 339 -39.66 -16.08 34.58
CA THR A 339 -39.54 -15.38 35.85
C THR A 339 -38.32 -15.88 36.61
N ARG A 340 -37.63 -15.01 37.34
CA ARG A 340 -36.53 -15.42 38.23
C ARG A 340 -37.10 -16.17 39.42
N GLY A 341 -36.79 -17.45 39.55
CA GLY A 341 -37.15 -18.23 40.73
C GLY A 341 -36.17 -18.01 41.88
N GLU A 342 -36.70 -18.08 43.09
CA GLU A 342 -35.92 -18.13 44.33
C GLU A 342 -35.60 -19.59 44.67
N THR A 343 -34.33 -19.90 44.94
CA THR A 343 -33.89 -21.18 45.50
C THR A 343 -32.68 -21.00 46.43
N LEU A 344 -32.71 -21.69 47.57
CA LEU A 344 -31.56 -21.85 48.47
C LEU A 344 -30.52 -22.74 47.78
N GLY A 345 -29.40 -22.16 47.34
CA GLY A 345 -28.35 -22.85 46.58
C GLY A 345 -27.74 -22.04 45.42
N GLY A 346 -28.29 -20.89 45.09
CA GLY A 346 -27.61 -19.88 44.26
C GLY A 346 -27.75 -20.03 42.73
N ALA A 347 -28.22 -21.18 42.23
CA ALA A 347 -28.74 -21.24 40.87
C ALA A 347 -29.96 -20.29 40.74
N ALA A 348 -29.95 -19.39 39.77
CA ALA A 348 -31.12 -18.57 39.45
C ALA A 348 -32.12 -19.41 38.63
N VAL A 349 -32.74 -20.41 39.26
CA VAL A 349 -33.64 -21.37 38.60
C VAL A 349 -34.82 -20.62 38.01
N LEU A 350 -34.86 -20.54 36.68
CA LEU A 350 -35.90 -19.83 35.96
C LEU A 350 -37.21 -20.63 36.02
N ARG A 351 -38.32 -19.93 36.29
CA ARG A 351 -39.66 -20.52 36.28
C ARG A 351 -40.37 -20.09 35.00
N VAL A 352 -40.87 -21.06 34.24
CA VAL A 352 -41.54 -20.85 32.95
C VAL A 352 -43.06 -20.97 33.11
N ARG A 353 -43.80 -19.95 32.69
CA ARG A 353 -45.26 -20.01 32.54
C ARG A 353 -45.61 -20.05 31.05
N THR A 354 -46.61 -20.83 30.69
CA THR A 354 -47.17 -20.79 29.34
C THR A 354 -48.11 -19.57 29.19
N PRO A 355 -48.44 -19.13 27.96
CA PRO A 355 -49.41 -18.06 27.74
C PRO A 355 -50.81 -18.33 28.33
N SER A 356 -51.15 -19.59 28.58
CA SER A 356 -52.35 -20.01 29.31
C SER A 356 -52.26 -19.85 30.84
N GLY A 357 -51.22 -19.16 31.36
CA GLY A 357 -51.00 -18.90 32.78
C GLY A 357 -50.52 -20.10 33.62
N THR A 358 -50.75 -21.32 33.12
CA THR A 358 -50.29 -22.59 33.72
C THR A 358 -48.75 -22.67 33.78
N PRO A 359 -48.18 -23.27 34.83
CA PRO A 359 -46.77 -23.65 34.82
C PRO A 359 -46.47 -24.58 33.64
N ALA A 360 -45.37 -24.37 32.93
CA ALA A 360 -44.91 -25.37 31.98
C ALA A 360 -44.38 -26.57 32.77
N GLU A 361 -45.11 -27.69 32.77
CA GLU A 361 -44.75 -28.88 33.55
C GLU A 361 -43.30 -29.31 33.29
N ALA A 362 -42.51 -29.45 34.36
CA ALA A 362 -41.12 -29.86 34.30
C ALA A 362 -41.03 -31.33 33.86
N ARG A 363 -41.00 -31.55 32.52
CA ARG A 363 -41.07 -32.85 31.85
C ARG A 363 -39.98 -33.82 32.34
N ARG A 364 -40.29 -34.57 33.40
CA ARG A 364 -39.44 -35.60 34.04
C ARG A 364 -38.01 -35.12 34.30
N GLY A 365 -37.86 -34.13 35.19
CA GLY A 365 -36.55 -33.63 35.62
C GLY A 365 -35.83 -32.70 34.64
N GLY A 366 -36.55 -32.13 33.66
CA GLY A 366 -36.01 -31.13 32.76
C GLY A 366 -35.88 -29.75 33.40
N LEU A 367 -34.73 -29.10 33.22
CA LEU A 367 -34.49 -27.70 33.58
C LEU A 367 -34.70 -26.77 32.38
N PRO A 368 -35.29 -25.58 32.58
CA PRO A 368 -35.45 -24.57 31.55
C PRO A 368 -34.19 -23.71 31.41
N VAL A 369 -33.68 -23.58 30.17
CA VAL A 369 -32.55 -22.71 29.82
C VAL A 369 -33.00 -21.72 28.74
N PRO A 370 -32.76 -20.40 28.88
CA PRO A 370 -33.08 -19.42 27.85
C PRO A 370 -32.32 -19.71 26.57
N VAL A 371 -33.03 -19.66 25.45
CA VAL A 371 -32.45 -19.62 24.11
C VAL A 371 -32.67 -18.22 23.56
N LEU A 372 -31.58 -17.53 23.26
CA LEU A 372 -31.56 -16.11 22.92
C LEU A 372 -31.01 -15.93 21.49
N PRO A 373 -31.58 -15.01 20.69
CA PRO A 373 -30.95 -14.55 19.46
C PRO A 373 -29.86 -13.50 19.80
N PRO A 374 -28.88 -13.24 18.91
CA PRO A 374 -27.88 -12.19 19.05
C PRO A 374 -28.43 -10.78 18.79
N GLU A 375 -29.60 -10.47 19.37
CA GLU A 375 -30.35 -9.23 19.17
C GLU A 375 -30.40 -8.39 20.47
N PRO A 376 -30.24 -7.05 20.41
CA PRO A 376 -30.27 -6.19 21.60
C PRO A 376 -31.53 -6.34 22.45
N VAL A 377 -32.71 -6.51 21.84
CA VAL A 377 -34.00 -6.61 22.55
C VAL A 377 -34.04 -7.83 23.47
N ALA A 378 -33.66 -9.00 22.96
CA ALA A 378 -33.74 -10.26 23.70
C ALA A 378 -32.61 -10.38 24.75
N LEU A 379 -31.38 -10.00 24.39
CA LEU A 379 -30.26 -9.97 25.34
C LEU A 379 -30.48 -8.92 26.44
N GLY A 380 -31.08 -7.77 26.13
CA GLY A 380 -31.49 -6.77 27.13
C GLY A 380 -32.70 -7.16 27.97
N ALA A 381 -33.56 -8.05 27.49
CA ALA A 381 -34.63 -8.64 28.29
C ALA A 381 -34.06 -9.67 29.29
N TRP A 382 -33.16 -10.55 28.84
CA TRP A 382 -32.41 -11.48 29.70
C TRP A 382 -31.54 -10.75 30.73
N ALA A 383 -30.85 -9.66 30.34
CA ALA A 383 -30.06 -8.83 31.24
C ALA A 383 -30.88 -8.28 32.41
N ARG A 384 -32.09 -7.76 32.15
CA ARG A 384 -33.02 -7.25 33.17
C ARG A 384 -33.62 -8.37 34.03
N LEU A 385 -33.91 -9.54 33.44
CA LEU A 385 -34.38 -10.72 34.16
C LEU A 385 -33.35 -11.24 35.17
N LEU A 386 -32.06 -11.24 34.80
CA LEU A 386 -30.98 -11.62 35.71
C LEU A 386 -30.73 -10.55 36.78
N SER A 387 -30.65 -9.26 36.43
CA SER A 387 -30.35 -8.21 37.40
C SER A 387 -31.53 -7.82 38.30
N GLY A 388 -32.76 -8.21 37.94
CA GLY A 388 -33.98 -7.81 38.65
C GLY A 388 -34.47 -6.40 38.31
N ALA A 389 -33.81 -5.70 37.38
CA ALA A 389 -34.12 -4.32 36.97
C ALA A 389 -35.30 -4.24 35.97
N GLY A 390 -36.39 -4.98 36.21
CA GLY A 390 -37.54 -5.09 35.31
C GLY A 390 -38.76 -5.73 35.99
N PRO A 391 -39.91 -5.83 35.28
CA PRO A 391 -41.22 -6.19 35.85
C PRO A 391 -41.40 -7.66 36.26
N GLY A 392 -40.31 -8.39 36.59
CA GLY A 392 -40.33 -9.78 37.06
C GLY A 392 -40.58 -10.83 35.98
N THR A 393 -41.51 -10.59 35.06
CA THR A 393 -41.81 -11.44 33.88
C THR A 393 -41.10 -10.94 32.63
N VAL A 394 -40.61 -11.87 31.81
CA VAL A 394 -40.01 -11.63 30.49
C VAL A 394 -40.45 -12.72 29.52
N ALA A 395 -41.11 -12.37 28.42
CA ALA A 395 -41.39 -13.32 27.34
C ALA A 395 -40.07 -13.77 26.67
N GLY A 396 -39.88 -15.07 26.47
CA GLY A 396 -38.67 -15.62 25.88
C GLY A 396 -38.83 -17.06 25.37
N ALA A 397 -37.81 -17.52 24.64
CA ALA A 397 -37.70 -18.90 24.18
C ALA A 397 -36.88 -19.73 25.17
N VAL A 398 -37.29 -20.99 25.37
CA VAL A 398 -36.74 -21.87 26.41
C VAL A 398 -36.44 -23.25 25.83
N GLY A 399 -35.17 -23.65 25.90
CA GLY A 399 -34.75 -25.04 25.69
C GLY A 399 -34.86 -25.82 26.99
N TRP A 400 -35.35 -27.06 26.92
CA TRP A 400 -35.43 -27.96 28.09
C TRP A 400 -34.27 -28.96 28.05
N VAL A 401 -33.47 -29.01 29.12
CA VAL A 401 -32.29 -29.89 29.24
C VAL A 401 -32.44 -30.84 30.42
N ARG A 402 -31.87 -32.05 30.35
CA ARG A 402 -32.02 -33.11 31.36
C ARG A 402 -30.68 -33.77 31.70
N ALA A 403 -30.53 -34.18 32.96
CA ALA A 403 -29.40 -35.01 33.41
C ALA A 403 -29.29 -36.34 32.63
N ASP A 404 -30.43 -36.95 32.33
CA ASP A 404 -30.57 -38.23 31.65
C ASP A 404 -30.91 -38.09 30.16
N GLN A 405 -30.61 -36.93 29.55
CA GLN A 405 -30.97 -36.65 28.16
C GLN A 405 -30.49 -37.80 27.25
N PRO A 406 -31.39 -38.52 26.55
CA PRO A 406 -30.97 -39.58 25.64
C PRO A 406 -30.22 -38.99 24.43
N PRO A 407 -29.32 -39.77 23.80
CA PRO A 407 -28.86 -39.41 22.46
C PRO A 407 -30.07 -39.27 21.54
N ALA A 408 -29.99 -38.36 20.56
CA ALA A 408 -31.01 -38.24 19.53
C ALA A 408 -31.18 -39.62 18.86
N PRO A 409 -32.43 -40.09 18.61
CA PRO A 409 -32.64 -41.37 17.99
C PRO A 409 -31.87 -41.41 16.67
N ALA A 410 -31.05 -42.46 16.51
CA ALA A 410 -30.35 -42.70 15.26
C ALA A 410 -31.39 -42.66 14.14
N ALA A 411 -31.10 -41.91 13.08
CA ALA A 411 -31.88 -42.07 11.86
C ALA A 411 -31.74 -43.53 11.46
N GLY A 412 -32.86 -44.25 11.37
CA GLY A 412 -32.86 -45.61 10.82
C GLY A 412 -32.39 -45.59 9.36
N PRO A 413 -32.42 -46.74 8.66
CA PRO A 413 -32.17 -46.81 7.22
C PRO A 413 -33.32 -46.16 6.43
N ALA A 414 -33.48 -44.85 6.59
CA ALA A 414 -34.35 -44.01 5.79
C ALA A 414 -33.80 -44.01 4.37
N ARG A 415 -34.67 -44.30 3.40
CA ARG A 415 -34.37 -44.27 1.96
C ARG A 415 -33.52 -43.03 1.65
N PRO A 416 -32.34 -43.17 0.99
CA PRO A 416 -31.49 -42.03 0.68
C PRO A 416 -32.30 -41.05 -0.17
N ARG A 417 -32.49 -39.83 0.34
CA ARG A 417 -33.33 -38.81 -0.31
C ARG A 417 -32.76 -38.47 -1.68
N THR A 418 -33.61 -38.49 -2.70
CA THR A 418 -33.22 -38.04 -4.04
C THR A 418 -32.79 -36.57 -4.03
N TRP A 419 -32.01 -36.15 -5.02
CA TRP A 419 -31.59 -34.75 -5.13
C TRP A 419 -32.81 -33.81 -5.24
N VAL A 420 -33.87 -34.26 -5.93
CA VAL A 420 -35.16 -33.55 -6.05
C VAL A 420 -35.78 -33.29 -4.67
N GLU A 421 -35.84 -34.30 -3.81
CA GLU A 421 -36.34 -34.15 -2.43
C GLU A 421 -35.49 -33.18 -1.60
N ARG A 422 -34.16 -33.18 -1.78
CA ARG A 422 -33.25 -32.29 -1.03
C ARG A 422 -33.41 -30.84 -1.48
N VAL A 423 -33.33 -30.58 -2.79
CA VAL A 423 -33.49 -29.24 -3.37
C VAL A 423 -34.91 -28.71 -3.13
N GLY A 424 -35.94 -29.55 -3.27
CA GLY A 424 -37.33 -29.19 -2.97
C GLY A 424 -37.55 -28.83 -1.51
N ARG A 425 -37.03 -29.63 -0.56
CA ARG A 425 -37.10 -29.35 0.89
C ARG A 425 -36.31 -28.11 1.30
N PHE A 426 -35.20 -27.82 0.62
CA PHE A 426 -34.47 -26.56 0.82
C PHE A 426 -35.28 -25.38 0.30
N ARG A 427 -35.69 -25.39 -0.99
CA ARG A 427 -36.50 -24.31 -1.59
C ARG A 427 -37.81 -24.03 -0.85
N SER A 428 -38.43 -25.04 -0.23
CA SER A 428 -39.66 -24.86 0.55
C SER A 428 -39.45 -24.40 2.00
N THR A 429 -38.20 -24.24 2.48
CA THR A 429 -37.94 -23.86 3.88
C THR A 429 -36.79 -22.90 4.14
N ALA A 430 -35.94 -22.62 3.14
CA ALA A 430 -34.90 -21.59 3.21
C ALA A 430 -35.47 -20.17 3.04
N SER A 431 -34.74 -19.17 3.52
CA SER A 431 -34.98 -17.78 3.14
C SER A 431 -34.71 -17.54 1.65
N PRO A 432 -35.33 -16.53 1.01
CA PRO A 432 -35.00 -16.15 -0.37
C PRO A 432 -33.52 -15.76 -0.57
N ALA A 433 -32.88 -15.23 0.48
CA ALA A 433 -31.46 -14.88 0.46
C ALA A 433 -30.56 -16.12 0.51
N ALA A 434 -30.79 -17.08 1.42
CA ALA A 434 -30.09 -18.36 1.42
C ALA A 434 -30.37 -19.18 0.15
N GLY A 435 -31.58 -19.08 -0.40
CA GLY A 435 -31.97 -19.66 -1.69
C GLY A 435 -31.09 -19.19 -2.85
N ARG A 436 -30.89 -17.88 -2.99
CA ARG A 436 -29.96 -17.31 -3.99
C ARG A 436 -28.49 -17.62 -3.65
N LEU A 437 -28.12 -17.58 -2.38
CA LEU A 437 -26.75 -17.87 -1.95
C LEU A 437 -26.34 -19.29 -2.32
N ALA A 438 -27.23 -20.29 -2.16
CA ALA A 438 -26.97 -21.66 -2.61
C ALA A 438 -26.75 -21.78 -4.12
N VAL A 439 -27.38 -20.92 -4.94
CA VAL A 439 -27.20 -20.89 -6.41
C VAL A 439 -25.83 -20.31 -6.78
N TYR A 440 -25.40 -19.19 -6.18
CA TYR A 440 -24.05 -18.66 -6.40
C TYR A 440 -22.95 -19.60 -5.87
N LEU A 441 -23.19 -20.23 -4.71
CA LEU A 441 -22.26 -21.22 -4.14
C LEU A 441 -22.14 -22.49 -5.00
N ALA A 442 -23.15 -22.87 -5.77
CA ALA A 442 -23.05 -24.01 -6.69
C ALA A 442 -22.01 -23.79 -7.81
N ALA A 443 -21.66 -22.54 -8.11
CA ALA A 443 -20.61 -22.15 -9.05
C ALA A 443 -19.25 -21.86 -8.37
N ALA A 444 -19.12 -22.09 -7.06
CA ALA A 444 -17.95 -21.73 -6.27
C ALA A 444 -17.32 -22.96 -5.57
N PRO A 445 -15.98 -22.98 -5.37
CA PRO A 445 -15.30 -24.00 -4.60
C PRO A 445 -15.59 -23.81 -3.11
N LEU A 446 -16.07 -24.86 -2.45
CA LEU A 446 -16.71 -24.75 -1.14
C LEU A 446 -15.70 -24.89 0.01
N CYS A 447 -14.84 -23.89 0.18
CA CYS A 447 -14.14 -23.65 1.45
C CYS A 447 -14.66 -22.36 2.08
N LEU A 448 -14.78 -22.33 3.42
CA LEU A 448 -15.51 -21.25 4.11
C LEU A 448 -15.08 -19.81 3.74
N PRO A 449 -13.79 -19.49 3.55
CA PRO A 449 -13.38 -18.15 3.10
C PRO A 449 -13.94 -17.76 1.72
N VAL A 450 -13.97 -18.68 0.75
CA VAL A 450 -14.55 -18.42 -0.57
C VAL A 450 -16.06 -18.31 -0.49
N MET A 451 -16.71 -19.13 0.34
CA MET A 451 -18.16 -19.01 0.58
C MET A 451 -18.52 -17.63 1.15
N GLN A 452 -17.72 -17.10 2.07
CA GLN A 452 -17.88 -15.75 2.62
C GLN A 452 -17.55 -14.63 1.61
N LEU A 453 -16.58 -14.85 0.70
CA LEU A 453 -16.27 -13.91 -0.38
C LEU A 453 -17.44 -13.80 -1.36
N VAL A 454 -17.88 -14.93 -1.92
CA VAL A 454 -19.02 -15.01 -2.85
C VAL A 454 -20.30 -14.47 -2.22
N GLN A 455 -20.49 -14.68 -0.91
CA GLN A 455 -21.58 -14.06 -0.18
C GLN A 455 -21.48 -12.52 -0.20
N ARG A 456 -20.32 -11.94 0.10
CA ARG A 456 -20.13 -10.48 0.16
C ARG A 456 -20.21 -9.81 -1.22
N THR A 457 -19.74 -10.45 -2.28
CA THR A 457 -19.75 -9.88 -3.63
C THR A 457 -21.10 -10.03 -4.32
N MET A 458 -21.72 -11.22 -4.26
CA MET A 458 -22.98 -11.49 -4.96
C MET A 458 -24.23 -11.13 -4.15
N LEU A 459 -24.17 -11.16 -2.81
CA LEU A 459 -25.30 -10.89 -1.91
C LEU A 459 -24.87 -10.06 -0.68
N PRO A 460 -24.36 -8.82 -0.85
CA PRO A 460 -23.86 -7.98 0.24
C PRO A 460 -24.90 -7.67 1.34
N GLY A 461 -26.20 -7.81 1.06
CA GLY A 461 -27.28 -7.69 2.04
C GLY A 461 -27.64 -8.99 2.78
N SER A 462 -26.80 -10.03 2.72
CA SER A 462 -27.00 -11.31 3.44
C SER A 462 -25.92 -11.52 4.51
N GLY A 463 -26.29 -12.18 5.61
CA GLY A 463 -25.42 -12.35 6.77
C GLY A 463 -25.00 -13.80 7.03
N PRO A 464 -24.23 -14.04 8.10
CA PRO A 464 -23.84 -15.40 8.52
C PRO A 464 -25.04 -16.34 8.72
N SER A 465 -26.23 -15.81 9.03
CA SER A 465 -27.52 -16.52 9.09
C SER A 465 -27.85 -17.31 7.82
N GLU A 466 -27.70 -16.68 6.65
CA GLU A 466 -28.09 -17.26 5.36
C GLU A 466 -27.08 -18.33 4.93
N LEU A 467 -25.79 -18.11 5.21
CA LEU A 467 -24.71 -19.07 4.95
C LEU A 467 -24.84 -20.31 5.86
N ALA A 468 -25.19 -20.11 7.14
CA ALA A 468 -25.50 -21.22 8.06
C ALA A 468 -26.76 -21.99 7.64
N GLU A 469 -27.78 -21.34 7.09
CA GLU A 469 -28.98 -22.00 6.53
C GLU A 469 -28.63 -22.87 5.30
N VAL A 470 -27.65 -22.48 4.48
CA VAL A 470 -27.11 -23.34 3.41
C VAL A 470 -26.32 -24.52 3.98
N LEU A 471 -25.40 -24.31 4.93
CA LEU A 471 -24.60 -25.41 5.51
C LEU A 471 -25.46 -26.45 6.26
N LEU A 472 -26.51 -26.02 6.96
CA LEU A 472 -27.41 -26.89 7.72
C LEU A 472 -28.55 -27.51 6.87
N SER A 473 -28.64 -27.16 5.58
CA SER A 473 -29.68 -27.66 4.67
C SER A 473 -29.60 -29.17 4.38
N GLY A 474 -28.37 -29.73 4.39
CA GLY A 474 -28.07 -31.05 3.85
C GLY A 474 -27.96 -31.11 2.32
N LEU A 475 -27.84 -29.95 1.64
CA LEU A 475 -27.34 -29.86 0.26
C LEU A 475 -25.81 -30.00 0.21
N VAL A 476 -25.14 -29.51 1.25
CA VAL A 476 -23.69 -29.47 1.42
C VAL A 476 -23.27 -30.51 2.49
N THR A 477 -22.20 -31.24 2.23
CA THR A 477 -21.53 -32.14 3.18
C THR A 477 -20.08 -31.69 3.40
N ARG A 478 -19.45 -32.06 4.52
CA ARG A 478 -18.01 -31.85 4.72
C ARG A 478 -17.25 -32.92 3.91
N ALA A 479 -16.15 -32.53 3.26
CA ALA A 479 -15.26 -33.46 2.59
C ALA A 479 -14.65 -34.48 3.55
N GLY A 480 -14.46 -35.71 3.08
CA GLY A 480 -13.93 -36.82 3.88
C GLY A 480 -12.44 -36.72 4.14
N GLU A 481 -11.68 -36.25 3.15
CA GLU A 481 -10.21 -36.17 3.17
C GLU A 481 -9.73 -34.72 3.10
N PRO A 482 -8.58 -34.37 3.72
CA PRO A 482 -7.99 -33.05 3.62
C PRO A 482 -7.28 -32.86 2.27
N TYR A 483 -7.87 -32.06 1.37
CA TYR A 483 -7.28 -31.72 0.07
C TYR A 483 -5.93 -30.95 0.12
N ALA A 484 -5.49 -30.52 1.30
CA ALA A 484 -4.20 -29.85 1.53
C ALA A 484 -3.83 -29.89 3.04
N ASP A 485 -2.54 -29.76 3.35
CA ASP A 485 -2.00 -29.69 4.72
C ASP A 485 -2.35 -28.36 5.45
N ASP A 486 -2.89 -27.38 4.70
CA ASP A 486 -3.40 -26.06 5.13
C ASP A 486 -4.41 -26.06 6.31
N GLY A 487 -4.94 -27.22 6.73
CA GLY A 487 -5.91 -27.35 7.82
C GLY A 487 -7.30 -26.75 7.56
N VAL A 488 -7.55 -26.21 6.36
CA VAL A 488 -8.83 -25.62 5.96
C VAL A 488 -9.87 -26.72 5.68
N PRO A 489 -11.04 -26.74 6.35
CA PRO A 489 -12.07 -27.72 6.07
C PRO A 489 -12.78 -27.41 4.75
N TRP A 490 -12.81 -28.41 3.88
CA TRP A 490 -13.52 -28.38 2.61
C TRP A 490 -14.93 -28.97 2.74
N TYR A 491 -15.80 -28.52 1.83
CA TYR A 491 -17.17 -28.98 1.68
C TYR A 491 -17.45 -29.41 0.24
N GLU A 492 -18.48 -30.21 0.05
CA GLU A 492 -18.90 -30.79 -1.22
C GLU A 492 -20.42 -30.66 -1.38
N MET A 493 -20.90 -30.53 -2.63
CA MET A 493 -22.31 -30.76 -2.99
C MET A 493 -22.38 -32.02 -3.86
N GLN A 494 -23.47 -32.79 -3.71
CA GLN A 494 -23.76 -33.88 -4.65
C GLN A 494 -23.92 -33.31 -6.08
N PRO A 495 -23.32 -33.90 -7.13
CA PRO A 495 -23.36 -33.35 -8.49
C PRO A 495 -24.77 -33.01 -9.00
N ASP A 496 -25.74 -33.90 -8.83
CA ASP A 496 -27.13 -33.65 -9.26
C ASP A 496 -27.77 -32.44 -8.54
N VAL A 497 -27.37 -32.19 -7.29
CA VAL A 497 -27.81 -31.03 -6.49
C VAL A 497 -27.12 -29.76 -7.00
N GLN A 498 -25.83 -29.84 -7.32
CA GLN A 498 -25.06 -28.74 -7.92
C GLN A 498 -25.67 -28.33 -9.26
N ASP A 499 -25.92 -29.28 -10.17
CA ASP A 499 -26.50 -29.01 -11.49
C ASP A 499 -27.93 -28.46 -11.42
N ALA A 500 -28.75 -28.93 -10.46
CA ALA A 500 -30.11 -28.41 -10.22
C ALA A 500 -30.15 -26.98 -9.63
N LEU A 501 -29.03 -26.50 -9.08
CA LEU A 501 -28.84 -25.12 -8.64
C LEU A 501 -28.21 -24.27 -9.75
N LEU A 502 -27.17 -24.77 -10.43
CA LEU A 502 -26.56 -24.13 -11.61
C LEU A 502 -27.58 -23.91 -12.75
N SER A 503 -28.60 -24.77 -12.89
CA SER A 503 -29.68 -24.55 -13.86
C SER A 503 -30.54 -23.29 -13.61
N THR A 504 -30.32 -22.58 -12.50
CA THR A 504 -31.01 -21.32 -12.14
C THR A 504 -30.08 -20.10 -12.04
N LEU A 505 -28.82 -20.22 -12.49
CA LEU A 505 -27.82 -19.15 -12.49
C LEU A 505 -27.66 -18.55 -13.90
N GLY A 506 -27.54 -17.22 -14.02
CA GLY A 506 -27.24 -16.55 -15.29
C GLY A 506 -25.76 -16.70 -15.72
N ARG A 507 -25.48 -16.62 -17.02
CA ARG A 507 -24.11 -16.69 -17.57
C ARG A 507 -23.21 -15.60 -16.97
N ASP A 508 -23.69 -14.38 -16.93
CA ASP A 508 -22.92 -13.22 -16.47
C ASP A 508 -22.68 -13.27 -14.95
N GLU A 509 -23.66 -13.79 -14.20
CA GLU A 509 -23.52 -14.06 -12.76
C GLU A 509 -22.49 -15.16 -12.49
N ALA A 510 -22.48 -16.23 -13.29
CA ALA A 510 -21.48 -17.30 -13.20
C ALA A 510 -20.07 -16.79 -13.48
N VAL A 511 -19.90 -15.95 -14.51
CA VAL A 511 -18.62 -15.30 -14.82
C VAL A 511 -18.17 -14.38 -13.67
N LEU A 512 -19.09 -13.66 -13.03
CA LEU A 512 -18.77 -12.80 -11.87
C LEU A 512 -18.32 -13.60 -10.64
N VAL A 513 -18.97 -14.74 -10.35
CA VAL A 513 -18.52 -15.68 -9.30
C VAL A 513 -17.10 -16.20 -9.60
N LEU A 514 -16.84 -16.65 -10.83
CA LEU A 514 -15.53 -17.15 -11.25
C LEU A 514 -14.44 -16.06 -11.20
N LYS A 515 -14.78 -14.81 -11.52
CA LYS A 515 -13.85 -13.67 -11.42
C LYS A 515 -13.41 -13.47 -9.97
N HIS A 516 -14.36 -13.34 -9.04
CA HIS A 516 -14.03 -13.15 -7.62
C HIS A 516 -13.29 -14.35 -7.00
N CYS A 517 -13.55 -15.57 -7.50
CA CYS A 517 -12.78 -16.74 -7.10
C CYS A 517 -11.34 -16.74 -7.69
N SER A 518 -11.12 -16.14 -8.87
CA SER A 518 -9.77 -15.88 -9.41
C SER A 518 -9.00 -14.90 -8.52
N GLU A 519 -9.61 -13.76 -8.21
CA GLU A 519 -9.03 -12.70 -7.37
C GLU A 519 -8.59 -13.25 -6.00
N TYR A 520 -9.33 -14.21 -5.44
CA TYR A 520 -8.96 -14.90 -4.20
C TYR A 520 -7.75 -15.84 -4.34
N ILE A 521 -7.63 -16.58 -5.45
CA ILE A 521 -6.46 -17.45 -5.70
C ILE A 521 -5.20 -16.59 -5.84
N GLU A 522 -5.25 -15.53 -6.65
CA GLU A 522 -4.13 -14.60 -6.87
C GLU A 522 -3.66 -13.93 -5.57
N GLN A 523 -4.58 -13.64 -4.65
CA GLN A 523 -4.28 -13.04 -3.34
C GLN A 523 -3.74 -14.05 -2.31
N ARG A 524 -4.20 -15.31 -2.34
CA ARG A 524 -3.83 -16.33 -1.33
C ARG A 524 -2.65 -17.20 -1.73
N TYR A 525 -2.53 -17.56 -3.00
CA TYR A 525 -1.48 -18.41 -3.57
C TYR A 525 -0.49 -17.62 -4.45
N GLY A 526 -0.62 -16.29 -4.47
CA GLY A 526 0.32 -15.38 -5.10
C GLY A 526 0.10 -15.16 -6.60
N LYS A 527 0.79 -14.14 -7.14
CA LYS A 527 0.63 -13.62 -8.51
C LYS A 527 1.20 -14.53 -9.62
N GLY A 528 1.47 -15.80 -9.30
CA GLY A 528 1.92 -16.84 -10.24
C GLY A 528 0.96 -18.03 -10.34
N GLY A 529 -0.10 -18.09 -9.52
CA GLY A 529 -1.10 -19.14 -9.61
C GLY A 529 -1.91 -19.05 -10.92
N PRO A 530 -2.25 -20.18 -11.57
CA PRO A 530 -3.07 -20.18 -12.78
C PRO A 530 -4.51 -19.71 -12.49
N ASN A 531 -5.00 -18.75 -13.28
CA ASN A 531 -6.35 -18.21 -13.16
C ASN A 531 -7.43 -19.31 -13.33
N PHE A 532 -8.62 -19.09 -12.76
CA PHE A 532 -9.73 -20.07 -12.75
C PHE A 532 -10.02 -20.71 -14.13
N PRO A 533 -10.09 -19.96 -15.25
CA PRO A 533 -10.30 -20.56 -16.57
C PRO A 533 -9.13 -21.40 -17.10
N ALA A 534 -7.89 -21.08 -16.71
CA ALA A 534 -6.71 -21.87 -17.07
C ALA A 534 -6.69 -23.22 -16.33
N LEU A 535 -7.07 -23.22 -15.04
CA LEU A 535 -7.27 -24.45 -14.26
C LEU A 535 -8.36 -25.35 -14.89
N ALA A 536 -9.47 -24.76 -15.34
CA ALA A 536 -10.52 -25.49 -16.06
C ALA A 536 -10.01 -26.13 -17.35
N LEU A 537 -9.31 -25.36 -18.19
CA LEU A 537 -8.79 -25.84 -19.47
C LEU A 537 -7.74 -26.94 -19.29
N ALA A 538 -6.88 -26.83 -18.28
CA ALA A 538 -5.90 -27.87 -17.95
C ALA A 538 -6.56 -29.20 -17.52
N GLN A 539 -7.74 -29.16 -16.90
CA GLN A 539 -8.48 -30.34 -16.48
C GLN A 539 -9.48 -30.86 -17.54
N LEU A 540 -9.96 -30.01 -18.45
CA LEU A 540 -10.78 -30.42 -19.60
C LEU A 540 -9.94 -31.01 -20.74
N GLY A 541 -8.70 -30.52 -20.93
CA GLY A 541 -7.76 -31.05 -21.94
C GLY A 541 -7.13 -32.40 -21.58
N ASN A 542 -7.16 -32.78 -20.31
CA ASN A 542 -6.67 -34.08 -19.83
C ASN A 542 -7.85 -35.03 -19.57
N GLY A 543 -7.88 -36.17 -20.26
CA GLY A 543 -9.02 -37.08 -20.25
C GLY A 543 -9.27 -37.80 -18.91
N GLY A 544 -10.13 -37.24 -18.06
CA GLY A 544 -10.82 -37.94 -16.98
C GLY A 544 -10.55 -37.39 -15.56
N PRO A 545 -11.53 -37.49 -14.64
CA PRO A 545 -11.34 -37.09 -13.25
C PRO A 545 -10.41 -38.06 -12.51
N GLY A 546 -9.56 -37.54 -11.62
CA GLY A 546 -8.80 -38.36 -10.67
C GLY A 546 -7.32 -38.65 -10.99
N ARG A 547 -6.60 -37.74 -11.67
CA ARG A 547 -5.13 -37.75 -11.67
C ARG A 547 -4.56 -36.48 -11.03
N PRO A 548 -3.67 -36.56 -10.03
CA PRO A 548 -2.91 -35.42 -9.53
C PRO A 548 -2.03 -34.82 -10.63
N TYR A 549 -1.82 -33.51 -10.57
CA TYR A 549 -0.82 -32.82 -11.37
C TYR A 549 0.58 -33.14 -10.83
N ALA A 550 1.34 -33.94 -11.58
CA ALA A 550 2.77 -34.10 -11.37
C ALA A 550 3.52 -33.22 -12.40
N PRO A 551 4.40 -32.30 -11.98
CA PRO A 551 5.21 -31.53 -12.91
C PRO A 551 6.20 -32.46 -13.64
N GLY A 552 6.42 -32.22 -14.93
CA GLY A 552 7.48 -32.88 -15.69
C GLY A 552 8.84 -32.22 -15.43
N ASP A 553 9.91 -33.02 -15.40
CA ASP A 553 11.25 -32.59 -14.99
C ASP A 553 11.86 -31.48 -15.88
N ALA A 554 11.75 -30.22 -15.44
CA ALA A 554 12.65 -29.13 -15.83
C ALA A 554 12.63 -27.98 -14.82
N ALA A 555 13.82 -27.62 -14.31
CA ALA A 555 14.15 -26.47 -13.44
C ALA A 555 13.64 -26.47 -11.97
N ASP A 556 14.62 -26.35 -11.08
CA ASP A 556 14.68 -25.87 -9.68
C ASP A 556 13.45 -25.99 -8.73
N PRO A 557 13.61 -26.53 -7.50
CA PRO A 557 12.54 -26.68 -6.51
C PRO A 557 12.21 -25.37 -5.76
N GLY A 558 11.79 -24.34 -6.50
CA GLY A 558 11.41 -23.02 -5.97
C GLY A 558 9.94 -22.92 -5.52
N ASP A 559 9.57 -23.66 -4.47
CA ASP A 559 8.33 -23.53 -3.65
C ASP A 559 7.05 -23.07 -4.39
N VAL A 560 6.69 -23.79 -5.47
CA VAL A 560 5.43 -23.55 -6.19
C VAL A 560 4.26 -24.17 -5.41
N THR A 561 3.57 -23.35 -4.62
CA THR A 561 2.39 -23.79 -3.84
C THR A 561 1.26 -24.25 -4.77
N LEU A 562 1.00 -25.56 -4.78
CA LEU A 562 -0.04 -26.15 -5.62
C LEU A 562 -1.43 -25.61 -5.23
N VAL A 563 -2.15 -25.06 -6.22
CA VAL A 563 -3.54 -24.66 -6.05
C VAL A 563 -4.41 -25.92 -5.81
N PRO A 564 -5.21 -26.01 -4.74
CA PRO A 564 -5.96 -27.22 -4.40
C PRO A 564 -6.90 -27.69 -5.52
N GLN A 565 -6.89 -28.99 -5.80
CA GLN A 565 -7.67 -29.66 -6.86
C GLN A 565 -9.17 -29.25 -6.95
N PRO A 566 -9.93 -29.03 -5.84
CA PRO A 566 -11.32 -28.59 -5.92
C PRO A 566 -11.56 -27.27 -6.66
N PHE A 567 -10.55 -26.39 -6.77
CA PHE A 567 -10.64 -25.17 -7.56
C PHE A 567 -10.82 -25.48 -9.06
N ALA A 568 -10.02 -26.42 -9.60
CA ALA A 568 -10.06 -26.78 -11.02
C ALA A 568 -11.36 -27.51 -11.40
N GLU A 569 -11.86 -28.41 -10.54
CA GLU A 569 -13.02 -29.24 -10.85
C GLU A 569 -14.32 -28.42 -10.97
N VAL A 570 -14.49 -27.43 -10.08
CA VAL A 570 -15.61 -26.48 -10.17
C VAL A 570 -15.44 -25.58 -11.40
N ALA A 571 -14.21 -25.12 -11.68
CA ALA A 571 -13.93 -24.29 -12.85
C ALA A 571 -14.33 -25.01 -14.16
N ALA A 572 -13.89 -26.26 -14.32
CA ALA A 572 -14.20 -27.10 -15.48
C ALA A 572 -15.71 -27.33 -15.65
N ARG A 573 -16.43 -27.65 -14.57
CA ARG A 573 -17.88 -27.90 -14.61
C ARG A 573 -18.71 -26.65 -14.90
N VAL A 574 -18.34 -25.50 -14.34
CA VAL A 574 -19.06 -24.23 -14.61
C VAL A 574 -18.80 -23.76 -16.04
N LEU A 575 -17.54 -23.75 -16.50
CA LEU A 575 -17.23 -23.32 -17.85
C LEU A 575 -17.80 -24.26 -18.92
N GLY A 576 -17.72 -25.58 -18.75
CA GLY A 576 -18.33 -26.55 -19.64
C GLY A 576 -19.87 -26.48 -19.73
N ARG A 577 -20.53 -25.75 -18.82
CA ARG A 577 -21.98 -25.50 -18.83
C ARG A 577 -22.38 -24.14 -19.41
N PHE A 578 -21.56 -23.10 -19.21
CA PHE A 578 -21.88 -21.71 -19.59
C PHE A 578 -21.06 -21.16 -20.77
N MET A 579 -20.13 -21.95 -21.31
CA MET A 579 -19.39 -21.68 -22.55
C MET A 579 -19.63 -22.83 -23.54
N PRO A 580 -20.37 -22.64 -24.64
CA PRO A 580 -20.37 -23.61 -25.72
C PRO A 580 -18.98 -23.61 -26.37
N LEU A 581 -18.26 -24.73 -26.26
CA LEU A 581 -16.98 -24.93 -26.95
C LEU A 581 -17.24 -25.02 -28.47
N PRO A 582 -16.51 -24.25 -29.31
CA PRO A 582 -16.63 -24.37 -30.76
C PRO A 582 -16.24 -25.78 -31.24
N GLU A 583 -16.96 -26.30 -32.26
CA GLU A 583 -16.89 -27.70 -32.71
C GLU A 583 -15.55 -28.12 -33.36
N GLN A 584 -14.58 -27.21 -33.45
CA GLN A 584 -13.26 -27.42 -34.07
C GLN A 584 -12.27 -28.30 -33.26
N PHE A 585 -12.76 -29.00 -32.23
CA PHE A 585 -12.04 -30.07 -31.53
C PHE A 585 -12.33 -31.49 -32.08
N ALA A 586 -12.96 -31.58 -33.26
CA ALA A 586 -13.08 -32.85 -34.00
C ALA A 586 -11.71 -33.39 -34.43
N ALA A 587 -11.55 -34.72 -34.42
CA ALA A 587 -10.23 -35.37 -34.38
C ALA A 587 -9.41 -35.29 -35.69
N VAL A 588 -8.08 -35.35 -35.50
CA VAL A 588 -7.04 -35.30 -36.54
C VAL A 588 -7.14 -36.44 -37.57
N GLY A 589 -7.04 -36.07 -38.85
CA GLY A 589 -6.52 -36.93 -39.92
C GLY A 589 -6.00 -36.06 -41.08
N GLY A 590 -4.72 -36.04 -41.46
CA GLY A 590 -3.58 -36.82 -41.00
C GLY A 590 -2.76 -37.31 -42.19
N ARG A 591 -1.65 -36.63 -42.51
CA ARG A 591 -0.63 -37.18 -43.42
C ARG A 591 0.72 -36.49 -43.26
N THR A 592 1.79 -37.28 -43.27
CA THR A 592 3.19 -36.84 -43.19
C THR A 592 3.68 -36.33 -44.56
N GLY A 593 4.62 -35.38 -44.53
CA GLY A 593 5.23 -34.82 -45.74
C GLY A 593 6.42 -33.93 -45.39
N ASP A 594 7.58 -34.54 -45.15
CA ASP A 594 8.82 -33.82 -44.85
C ASP A 594 9.48 -33.27 -46.13
N ARG A 595 9.93 -32.01 -46.10
CA ARG A 595 10.68 -31.31 -47.16
C ARG A 595 11.31 -30.01 -46.61
N PRO A 596 12.48 -29.59 -47.13
CA PRO A 596 13.28 -28.49 -46.57
C PRO A 596 12.73 -27.09 -46.86
N ALA A 597 13.34 -26.08 -46.24
CA ALA A 597 12.90 -24.70 -46.27
C ALA A 597 13.33 -23.92 -47.53
N GLY A 598 12.44 -23.03 -47.98
CA GLY A 598 12.58 -22.11 -49.11
C GLY A 598 11.18 -21.61 -49.47
N ASP A 599 10.95 -20.31 -49.39
CA ASP A 599 9.71 -19.56 -49.67
C ASP A 599 8.41 -20.36 -49.57
N ARG A 600 7.95 -20.57 -48.32
CA ARG A 600 6.54 -20.91 -48.09
C ARG A 600 5.69 -19.67 -48.41
N PRO A 601 4.54 -19.80 -49.11
CA PRO A 601 3.57 -18.73 -49.17
C PRO A 601 3.12 -18.38 -47.74
N PRO A 602 2.87 -17.09 -47.42
CA PRO A 602 2.50 -16.69 -46.07
C PRO A 602 1.24 -17.43 -45.62
N HIS A 603 1.24 -17.91 -44.38
CA HIS A 603 0.13 -18.68 -43.83
C HIS A 603 -1.19 -17.93 -44.03
N GLN A 604 -2.24 -18.60 -44.52
CA GLN A 604 -3.49 -17.92 -44.94
C GLN A 604 -4.13 -17.09 -43.81
N ALA A 605 -3.87 -17.46 -42.56
CA ALA A 605 -4.26 -16.67 -41.39
C ALA A 605 -3.58 -15.29 -41.33
N VAL A 606 -2.30 -15.16 -41.69
CA VAL A 606 -1.57 -13.87 -41.72
C VAL A 606 -2.21 -12.92 -42.73
N VAL A 607 -2.51 -13.41 -43.93
CA VAL A 607 -3.14 -12.60 -45.00
C VAL A 607 -4.54 -12.13 -44.56
N ARG A 608 -5.34 -13.02 -43.97
CA ARG A 608 -6.69 -12.69 -43.50
C ARG A 608 -6.69 -11.80 -42.25
N ALA A 609 -5.67 -11.91 -41.39
CA ALA A 609 -5.51 -11.03 -40.23
C ALA A 609 -5.06 -9.62 -40.62
N ARG A 610 -4.23 -9.47 -41.66
CA ARG A 610 -3.89 -8.13 -42.19
C ARG A 610 -5.13 -7.39 -42.69
N SER A 611 -5.98 -8.03 -43.49
CA SER A 611 -7.26 -7.44 -43.94
C SER A 611 -8.39 -7.41 -42.88
N LEU A 612 -8.09 -7.83 -41.65
CA LEU A 612 -8.88 -7.52 -40.45
C LEU A 612 -8.32 -6.28 -39.73
N VAL A 613 -6.99 -6.15 -39.60
CA VAL A 613 -6.35 -4.94 -39.05
C VAL A 613 -6.57 -3.71 -39.95
N GLU A 614 -6.41 -3.86 -41.28
CA GLU A 614 -6.68 -2.79 -42.27
C GLU A 614 -8.11 -2.24 -42.14
N ARG A 615 -9.11 -3.12 -42.01
CA ARG A 615 -10.51 -2.69 -41.79
C ARG A 615 -10.77 -2.16 -40.39
N PHE A 616 -10.01 -2.54 -39.37
CA PHE A 616 -10.04 -1.83 -38.09
C PHE A 616 -9.48 -0.40 -38.22
N ASP A 617 -8.41 -0.21 -38.99
CA ASP A 617 -7.78 1.10 -39.19
C ASP A 617 -8.68 2.03 -40.04
N ASP A 618 -9.47 1.48 -40.98
CA ASP A 618 -10.47 2.21 -41.78
C ASP A 618 -11.81 2.44 -41.06
N GLU A 619 -12.39 1.40 -40.41
CA GLU A 619 -13.76 1.42 -39.87
C GLU A 619 -13.83 1.63 -38.33
N GLY A 620 -12.71 1.49 -37.61
CA GLY A 620 -12.62 1.61 -36.15
C GLY A 620 -13.21 0.43 -35.36
N MET A 621 -13.60 -0.65 -36.04
CA MET A 621 -14.38 -1.76 -35.46
C MET A 621 -13.49 -2.73 -34.66
N VAL A 622 -13.48 -2.58 -33.33
CA VAL A 622 -12.66 -3.38 -32.39
C VAL A 622 -12.89 -4.90 -32.52
N GLN A 623 -14.05 -5.34 -33.03
CA GLN A 623 -14.33 -6.75 -33.28
C GLN A 623 -13.36 -7.36 -34.31
N ASP A 624 -12.97 -6.63 -35.35
CA ASP A 624 -12.05 -7.13 -36.37
C ASP A 624 -10.64 -7.40 -35.80
N LEU A 625 -10.17 -6.61 -34.82
CA LEU A 625 -8.95 -6.92 -34.07
C LEU A 625 -9.11 -8.17 -33.20
N ILE A 626 -10.25 -8.34 -32.52
CA ILE A 626 -10.54 -9.54 -31.73
C ILE A 626 -10.53 -10.78 -32.62
N ASP A 627 -11.21 -10.71 -33.77
CA ASP A 627 -11.29 -11.81 -34.74
C ASP A 627 -9.91 -12.11 -35.36
N ALA A 628 -9.08 -11.10 -35.64
CA ALA A 628 -7.70 -11.27 -36.08
C ALA A 628 -6.85 -12.00 -35.03
N VAL A 629 -6.92 -11.58 -33.76
CA VAL A 629 -6.18 -12.20 -32.65
C VAL A 629 -6.63 -13.64 -32.41
N GLN A 630 -7.93 -13.94 -32.43
CA GLN A 630 -8.43 -15.32 -32.29
C GLN A 630 -8.00 -16.21 -33.45
N LEU A 631 -8.05 -15.69 -34.69
CA LEU A 631 -7.66 -16.41 -35.90
C LEU A 631 -6.14 -16.70 -35.94
N LEU A 632 -5.30 -15.80 -35.44
CA LEU A 632 -3.85 -16.00 -35.31
C LEU A 632 -3.47 -16.87 -34.12
N ARG A 633 -4.20 -16.79 -33.00
CA ARG A 633 -4.06 -17.70 -31.85
C ARG A 633 -4.36 -19.14 -32.25
N GLY A 634 -5.49 -19.37 -32.92
CA GLY A 634 -5.85 -20.68 -33.45
C GLY A 634 -4.81 -21.22 -34.45
N ALA A 635 -4.23 -20.37 -35.29
CA ALA A 635 -3.17 -20.77 -36.22
C ALA A 635 -1.85 -21.13 -35.52
N THR A 636 -1.45 -20.40 -34.48
CA THR A 636 -0.22 -20.66 -33.72
C THR A 636 -0.33 -21.89 -32.79
N GLU A 637 -1.51 -22.15 -32.21
CA GLU A 637 -1.77 -23.36 -31.41
C GLU A 637 -1.66 -24.68 -32.23
N HIS A 638 -1.91 -24.61 -33.54
CA HIS A 638 -1.80 -25.76 -34.44
C HIS A 638 -0.38 -25.95 -35.02
N GLU A 639 0.56 -25.03 -34.75
CA GLU A 639 1.93 -25.13 -35.24
C GLU A 639 2.76 -26.13 -34.44
N ARG A 640 3.46 -27.06 -35.14
CA ARG A 640 4.35 -28.05 -34.52
C ARG A 640 5.65 -28.21 -35.33
N PRO A 641 6.84 -27.98 -34.74
CA PRO A 641 7.06 -27.30 -33.45
C PRO A 641 6.61 -25.82 -33.50
N PRO A 642 6.26 -25.21 -32.35
CA PRO A 642 5.96 -23.78 -32.29
C PRO A 642 7.21 -22.93 -32.54
N GLY A 643 7.04 -21.77 -33.19
CA GLY A 643 8.13 -20.87 -33.61
C GLY A 643 8.76 -21.25 -34.96
N ARG A 644 8.05 -22.00 -35.81
CA ARG A 644 8.56 -22.45 -37.11
C ARG A 644 8.34 -21.43 -38.23
N ASP A 645 7.24 -20.69 -38.20
CA ASP A 645 6.92 -19.57 -39.07
C ASP A 645 7.05 -18.25 -38.29
N PRO A 646 8.17 -17.51 -38.41
CA PRO A 646 8.36 -16.27 -37.66
C PRO A 646 7.39 -15.17 -38.09
N VAL A 647 6.90 -15.18 -39.34
CA VAL A 647 5.95 -14.19 -39.85
C VAL A 647 4.57 -14.38 -39.21
N LEU A 648 4.15 -15.63 -38.98
CA LEU A 648 2.92 -15.95 -38.26
C LEU A 648 2.96 -15.43 -36.81
N TRP A 649 4.04 -15.70 -36.08
CA TRP A 649 4.20 -15.24 -34.70
C TRP A 649 4.39 -13.72 -34.59
N ALA A 650 5.08 -13.09 -35.54
CA ALA A 650 5.21 -11.63 -35.60
C ALA A 650 3.86 -10.94 -35.90
N GLN A 651 3.05 -11.47 -36.82
CA GLN A 651 1.71 -10.95 -37.08
C GLN A 651 0.79 -11.12 -35.85
N TYR A 652 0.92 -12.24 -35.14
CA TYR A 652 0.18 -12.50 -33.90
C TYR A 652 0.55 -11.48 -32.81
N ALA A 653 1.84 -11.29 -32.55
CA ALA A 653 2.31 -10.29 -31.61
C ALA A 653 1.85 -8.86 -31.96
N HIS A 654 1.94 -8.48 -33.24
CA HIS A 654 1.51 -7.17 -33.71
C HIS A 654 -0.01 -6.96 -33.56
N SER A 655 -0.83 -7.92 -33.96
CA SER A 655 -2.30 -7.80 -33.85
C SER A 655 -2.76 -7.80 -32.38
N THR A 656 -2.09 -8.56 -31.51
CA THR A 656 -2.34 -8.53 -30.06
C THR A 656 -1.87 -7.21 -29.42
N LEU A 657 -0.80 -6.60 -29.92
CA LEU A 657 -0.37 -5.25 -29.51
C LEU A 657 -1.40 -4.18 -29.91
N ARG A 658 -1.93 -4.22 -31.14
CA ARG A 658 -3.02 -3.32 -31.59
C ARG A 658 -4.27 -3.48 -30.72
N LEU A 659 -4.63 -4.71 -30.34
CA LEU A 659 -5.74 -4.96 -29.42
C LEU A 659 -5.46 -4.40 -28.01
N TRP A 660 -4.22 -4.48 -27.53
CA TRP A 660 -3.80 -3.87 -26.27
C TRP A 660 -3.81 -2.33 -26.31
N GLU A 661 -3.45 -1.70 -27.43
CA GLU A 661 -3.54 -0.24 -27.59
C GLU A 661 -4.98 0.28 -27.37
N VAL A 662 -5.98 -0.52 -27.75
CA VAL A 662 -7.42 -0.21 -27.60
C VAL A 662 -7.97 -0.61 -26.24
N GLN A 663 -7.67 -1.82 -25.73
CA GLN A 663 -8.30 -2.39 -24.53
C GLN A 663 -7.47 -2.27 -23.25
N GLY A 664 -6.15 -2.10 -23.37
CA GLY A 664 -5.20 -2.15 -22.26
C GLY A 664 -5.09 -3.54 -21.62
N GLY A 665 -4.74 -3.56 -20.33
CA GLY A 665 -4.55 -4.78 -19.54
C GLY A 665 -3.14 -5.35 -19.58
N ALA A 666 -2.74 -6.06 -18.52
CA ALA A 666 -1.40 -6.67 -18.42
C ALA A 666 -1.25 -7.95 -19.25
N ASP A 667 -2.36 -8.63 -19.54
CA ASP A 667 -2.33 -9.99 -20.09
C ASP A 667 -2.13 -9.99 -21.60
N LEU A 668 -2.83 -9.13 -22.35
CA LEU A 668 -2.60 -8.93 -23.79
C LEU A 668 -1.16 -8.48 -24.07
N LEU A 669 -0.57 -7.65 -23.19
CA LEU A 669 0.80 -7.20 -23.35
C LEU A 669 1.83 -8.33 -23.11
N ARG A 670 1.60 -9.17 -22.09
CA ARG A 670 2.40 -10.39 -21.86
C ARG A 670 2.22 -11.42 -22.98
N GLU A 671 1.03 -11.52 -23.55
CA GLU A 671 0.72 -12.40 -24.68
C GLU A 671 1.47 -11.93 -25.94
N ALA A 672 1.46 -10.63 -26.24
CA ALA A 672 2.23 -10.04 -27.33
C ALA A 672 3.75 -10.19 -27.12
N GLU A 673 4.25 -10.01 -25.88
CA GLU A 673 5.66 -10.18 -25.54
C GLU A 673 6.12 -11.62 -25.81
N GLN A 674 5.39 -12.62 -25.30
CA GLN A 674 5.69 -14.03 -25.56
C GLN A 674 5.55 -14.41 -27.04
N ALA A 675 4.60 -13.82 -27.78
CA ALA A 675 4.45 -14.09 -29.21
C ALA A 675 5.63 -13.51 -30.01
N ALA A 676 6.09 -12.30 -29.67
CA ALA A 676 7.23 -11.67 -30.32
C ALA A 676 8.55 -12.38 -30.00
N GLU A 677 8.77 -12.81 -28.76
CA GLU A 677 9.95 -13.62 -28.39
C GLU A 677 10.00 -14.95 -29.16
N ARG A 678 8.84 -15.60 -29.39
CA ARG A 678 8.75 -16.82 -30.21
C ARG A 678 9.02 -16.58 -31.70
N ALA A 679 8.70 -15.40 -32.23
CA ALA A 679 9.08 -15.01 -33.59
C ALA A 679 10.61 -14.81 -33.72
N VAL A 680 11.20 -14.06 -32.79
CA VAL A 680 12.62 -13.67 -32.80
C VAL A 680 13.56 -14.83 -32.42
N ALA A 681 13.05 -15.90 -31.82
CA ALA A 681 13.79 -17.14 -31.59
C ALA A 681 14.29 -17.83 -32.88
N HIS A 682 13.74 -17.47 -34.05
CA HIS A 682 14.19 -18.01 -35.33
C HIS A 682 15.45 -17.26 -35.85
N PRO A 683 16.57 -17.95 -36.19
CA PRO A 683 17.84 -17.29 -36.52
C PRO A 683 17.84 -16.30 -37.70
N HIS A 684 16.83 -16.35 -38.57
CA HIS A 684 16.69 -15.49 -39.75
C HIS A 684 15.57 -14.43 -39.61
N ALA A 685 14.91 -14.35 -38.46
CA ALA A 685 13.84 -13.39 -38.19
C ALA A 685 14.42 -11.98 -37.92
N LEU A 686 14.93 -11.32 -38.95
CA LEU A 686 15.57 -10.01 -38.85
C LEU A 686 14.55 -8.86 -38.87
N ARG A 687 13.49 -8.95 -39.69
CA ARG A 687 12.46 -7.89 -39.78
C ARG A 687 11.49 -7.96 -38.62
N GLU A 688 11.16 -9.17 -38.20
CA GLU A 688 10.22 -9.49 -37.13
C GLU A 688 10.68 -8.97 -35.76
N ARG A 689 11.99 -8.71 -35.60
CA ARG A 689 12.57 -8.02 -34.43
C ARG A 689 11.99 -6.62 -34.22
N ALA A 690 11.54 -5.94 -35.26
CA ALA A 690 10.79 -4.69 -35.14
C ALA A 690 9.52 -4.87 -34.30
N VAL A 691 8.80 -5.98 -34.46
CA VAL A 691 7.59 -6.25 -33.66
C VAL A 691 7.94 -6.49 -32.20
N LEU A 692 9.03 -7.22 -31.91
CA LEU A 692 9.54 -7.35 -30.54
C LEU A 692 9.94 -5.98 -29.96
N ALA A 693 10.61 -5.14 -30.73
CA ALA A 693 11.00 -3.80 -30.31
C ALA A 693 9.79 -2.90 -29.99
N ARG A 694 8.76 -2.91 -30.85
CA ARG A 694 7.46 -2.24 -30.63
C ARG A 694 6.78 -2.71 -29.34
N VAL A 695 6.69 -4.03 -29.12
CA VAL A 695 6.10 -4.61 -27.90
C VAL A 695 6.91 -4.27 -26.64
N LEU A 696 8.24 -4.32 -26.70
CA LEU A 696 9.11 -3.93 -25.59
C LEU A 696 8.97 -2.43 -25.25
N HIS A 697 8.83 -1.56 -26.25
CA HIS A 697 8.54 -0.14 -26.03
C HIS A 697 7.18 0.04 -25.32
N ALA A 698 6.12 -0.65 -25.79
CA ALA A 698 4.80 -0.62 -25.14
C ALA A 698 4.85 -1.12 -23.68
N ALA A 699 5.60 -2.20 -23.42
CA ALA A 699 5.84 -2.72 -22.08
C ALA A 699 6.66 -1.77 -21.18
N ALA A 700 7.54 -0.94 -21.75
CA ALA A 700 8.22 0.14 -21.02
C ALA A 700 7.24 1.28 -20.66
N VAL A 701 6.34 1.65 -21.57
CA VAL A 701 5.29 2.66 -21.31
C VAL A 701 4.34 2.19 -20.20
N ASP A 702 3.93 0.93 -20.19
CA ASP A 702 3.13 0.33 -19.12
C ASP A 702 3.86 0.30 -17.76
N ARG A 703 5.12 -0.18 -17.72
CA ARG A 703 5.94 -0.15 -16.49
C ARG A 703 6.12 1.27 -15.95
N ARG A 704 6.38 2.25 -16.83
CA ARG A 704 6.43 3.68 -16.49
C ARG A 704 5.12 4.18 -15.88
N ARG A 705 3.95 3.82 -16.45
CA ARG A 705 2.63 4.18 -15.90
C ARG A 705 2.39 3.58 -14.50
N ARG A 706 3.03 2.45 -14.18
CA ARG A 706 3.00 1.78 -12.85
C ARG A 706 4.07 2.29 -11.87
N GLY A 707 4.90 3.26 -12.27
CA GLY A 707 5.97 3.85 -11.45
C GLY A 707 7.34 3.18 -11.53
N ASP A 708 7.47 2.07 -12.27
CA ASP A 708 8.75 1.37 -12.45
C ASP A 708 9.60 2.04 -13.55
N ARG A 709 10.37 3.06 -13.14
CA ARG A 709 11.32 3.78 -14.03
C ARG A 709 12.53 2.92 -14.42
N ALA A 710 12.95 1.99 -13.57
CA ALA A 710 14.14 1.17 -13.82
C ALA A 710 13.85 0.06 -14.85
N GLY A 711 12.81 -0.75 -14.62
CA GLY A 711 12.39 -1.77 -15.58
C GLY A 711 11.92 -1.19 -16.91
N ALA A 712 11.36 0.02 -16.93
CA ALA A 712 11.07 0.72 -18.18
C ALA A 712 12.34 1.08 -18.99
N LEU A 713 13.42 1.51 -18.32
CA LEU A 713 14.70 1.81 -18.99
C LEU A 713 15.36 0.56 -19.58
N ASP A 714 15.36 -0.56 -18.86
CA ASP A 714 15.99 -1.80 -19.35
C ASP A 714 15.21 -2.44 -20.52
N LEU A 715 13.89 -2.28 -20.56
CA LEU A 715 13.09 -2.63 -21.74
C LEU A 715 13.41 -1.75 -22.96
N LEU A 716 13.57 -0.43 -22.78
CA LEU A 716 13.93 0.47 -23.89
C LEU A 716 15.34 0.16 -24.43
N ARG A 717 16.29 -0.16 -23.55
CA ARG A 717 17.64 -0.64 -23.92
C ARG A 717 17.59 -1.96 -24.69
N ARG A 718 16.61 -2.83 -24.41
CA ARG A 718 16.37 -4.06 -25.19
C ARG A 718 15.73 -3.73 -26.54
N ALA A 719 14.74 -2.82 -26.57
CA ALA A 719 14.07 -2.40 -27.78
C ALA A 719 15.02 -1.73 -28.80
N ASP A 720 15.90 -0.83 -28.38
CA ASP A 720 16.91 -0.21 -29.26
C ASP A 720 17.82 -1.24 -29.94
N ARG A 721 18.23 -2.30 -29.21
CA ARG A 721 19.05 -3.38 -29.79
C ARG A 721 18.29 -4.17 -30.85
N GLU A 722 17.01 -4.47 -30.62
CA GLU A 722 16.18 -5.19 -31.59
C GLU A 722 15.84 -4.32 -32.81
N TYR A 723 15.57 -3.01 -32.62
CA TYR A 723 15.46 -2.05 -33.72
C TYR A 723 16.77 -1.92 -34.50
N ALA A 724 17.93 -1.88 -33.84
CA ALA A 724 19.23 -1.80 -34.53
C ALA A 724 19.49 -3.00 -35.44
N VAL A 725 19.04 -4.19 -35.06
CA VAL A 725 19.09 -5.39 -35.92
C VAL A 725 18.05 -5.33 -37.04
N ALA A 726 16.83 -4.83 -36.76
CA ALA A 726 15.77 -4.70 -37.76
C ALA A 726 16.12 -3.69 -38.86
N CYS A 727 16.64 -2.50 -38.50
CA CYS A 727 17.13 -1.49 -39.45
C CYS A 727 18.29 -2.00 -40.33
N ALA A 728 19.01 -3.04 -39.89
CA ALA A 728 20.10 -3.66 -40.64
C ALA A 728 19.65 -4.85 -41.52
N ALA A 729 18.34 -5.13 -41.61
CA ALA A 729 17.82 -6.25 -42.39
C ALA A 729 18.00 -6.02 -43.92
N PRO A 730 18.47 -7.02 -44.68
CA PRO A 730 18.67 -6.87 -46.13
C PRO A 730 17.35 -6.79 -46.90
N GLY A 731 17.33 -5.93 -47.93
CA GLY A 731 16.23 -5.80 -48.88
C GLY A 731 14.96 -5.16 -48.34
N LEU A 732 15.05 -4.36 -47.26
CA LEU A 732 13.96 -3.45 -46.87
C LEU A 732 13.66 -2.48 -48.02
N ALA A 733 12.41 -2.04 -48.15
CA ALA A 733 12.08 -0.90 -49.01
C ALA A 733 12.46 0.42 -48.31
N ASP A 734 12.78 1.47 -49.07
CA ASP A 734 13.25 2.75 -48.49
C ASP A 734 12.26 3.35 -47.46
N GLY A 735 10.95 3.21 -47.69
CA GLY A 735 9.90 3.60 -46.74
C GLY A 735 9.83 2.72 -45.49
N GLU A 736 9.94 1.40 -45.64
CA GLU A 736 9.99 0.42 -44.52
C GLU A 736 11.21 0.69 -43.63
N ALA A 737 12.36 1.02 -44.25
CA ALA A 737 13.58 1.39 -43.54
C ALA A 737 13.45 2.76 -42.83
N LEU A 738 12.72 3.72 -43.40
CA LEU A 738 12.44 5.01 -42.77
C LEU A 738 11.52 4.86 -41.55
N GLU A 739 10.41 4.12 -41.65
CA GLU A 739 9.49 3.86 -40.54
C GLU A 739 10.24 3.25 -39.33
N LEU A 740 11.03 2.21 -39.56
CA LEU A 740 11.85 1.57 -38.52
C LEU A 740 12.89 2.52 -37.91
N THR A 741 13.44 3.43 -38.71
CA THR A 741 14.40 4.44 -38.25
C THR A 741 13.73 5.49 -37.36
N LEU A 742 12.52 5.94 -37.73
CA LEU A 742 11.73 6.90 -36.95
C LEU A 742 11.23 6.30 -35.62
N GLU A 743 10.77 5.04 -35.62
CA GLU A 743 10.41 4.31 -34.39
C GLU A 743 11.61 4.13 -33.45
N ARG A 744 12.78 3.81 -34.02
CA ARG A 744 14.02 3.71 -33.24
C ARG A 744 14.41 5.05 -32.62
N VAL A 745 14.25 6.15 -33.34
CA VAL A 745 14.44 7.50 -32.79
C VAL A 745 13.46 7.78 -31.66
N GLU A 746 12.17 7.47 -31.77
CA GLU A 746 11.21 7.65 -30.67
C GLU A 746 11.55 6.77 -29.44
N ALA A 747 12.10 5.57 -29.65
CA ALA A 747 12.62 4.73 -28.57
C ALA A 747 13.83 5.38 -27.87
N LEU A 748 14.78 5.93 -28.62
CA LEU A 748 15.94 6.66 -28.07
C LEU A 748 15.53 7.95 -27.34
N GLU A 749 14.60 8.73 -27.90
CA GLU A 749 14.02 9.91 -27.23
C GLU A 749 13.31 9.53 -25.92
N THR A 750 12.58 8.41 -25.91
CA THR A 750 11.88 7.92 -24.73
C THR A 750 12.84 7.37 -23.68
N GLN A 751 13.94 6.76 -24.10
CA GLN A 751 15.04 6.37 -23.21
C GLN A 751 15.74 7.60 -22.61
N TRP A 752 16.03 8.63 -23.41
CA TRP A 752 16.57 9.91 -22.91
C TRP A 752 15.64 10.55 -21.87
N ARG A 753 14.33 10.68 -22.15
CA ARG A 753 13.32 11.23 -21.21
C ARG A 753 13.28 10.49 -19.85
N LEU A 754 13.76 9.24 -19.79
CA LEU A 754 13.82 8.45 -18.55
C LEU A 754 15.23 8.36 -17.96
N GLY A 755 16.30 8.48 -18.75
CA GLY A 755 17.69 8.31 -18.33
C GLY A 755 18.49 9.59 -18.14
N GLY A 756 18.14 10.67 -18.84
CA GLY A 756 18.87 11.96 -18.86
C GLY A 756 20.07 12.01 -19.82
N ASP A 757 20.47 10.88 -20.41
CA ASP A 757 21.67 10.76 -21.26
C ASP A 757 21.49 11.41 -22.64
N SER A 758 22.14 12.55 -22.86
CA SER A 758 22.09 13.33 -24.11
C SER A 758 22.83 12.68 -25.28
N ALA A 759 23.73 11.71 -25.04
CA ALA A 759 24.39 10.96 -26.12
C ALA A 759 23.38 10.15 -26.96
N LEU A 760 22.23 9.80 -26.38
CA LEU A 760 21.13 9.14 -27.08
C LEU A 760 20.46 10.07 -28.13
N LEU A 761 20.33 11.37 -27.82
CA LEU A 761 19.84 12.36 -28.77
C LEU A 761 20.88 12.63 -29.86
N GLN A 762 22.15 12.75 -29.51
CA GLN A 762 23.25 12.90 -30.49
C GLN A 762 23.31 11.69 -31.44
N GLY A 763 23.16 10.48 -30.93
CA GLY A 763 23.08 9.26 -31.74
C GLY A 763 21.85 9.21 -32.65
N ALA A 764 20.71 9.73 -32.20
CA ALA A 764 19.51 9.86 -33.02
C ALA A 764 19.67 10.91 -34.15
N VAL A 765 20.33 12.04 -33.88
CA VAL A 765 20.69 13.05 -34.91
C VAL A 765 21.56 12.40 -35.99
N GLY A 766 22.71 11.81 -35.60
CA GLY A 766 23.63 11.21 -36.56
C GLY A 766 23.03 10.05 -37.36
N MET A 767 22.06 9.32 -36.80
CA MET A 767 21.29 8.29 -37.51
C MET A 767 20.39 8.89 -38.60
N LEU A 768 19.68 9.98 -38.28
CA LEU A 768 18.81 10.68 -39.22
C LEU A 768 19.63 11.39 -40.32
N GLU A 769 20.77 11.99 -39.99
CA GLU A 769 21.68 12.60 -40.97
C GLU A 769 22.24 11.56 -41.95
N ALA A 770 22.75 10.43 -41.43
CA ALA A 770 23.26 9.34 -42.27
C ALA A 770 22.18 8.73 -43.18
N PHE A 771 20.96 8.56 -42.67
CA PHE A 771 19.83 8.09 -43.47
C PHE A 771 19.40 9.14 -44.52
N ALA A 772 19.42 10.42 -44.18
CA ALA A 772 19.11 11.51 -45.11
C ALA A 772 20.09 11.56 -46.28
N ASP A 773 21.39 11.36 -46.02
CA ASP A 773 22.44 11.39 -47.04
C ASP A 773 22.40 10.16 -47.96
N ALA A 774 21.98 9.00 -47.43
CA ALA A 774 21.77 7.77 -48.18
C ALA A 774 20.48 7.76 -49.05
N TRP A 775 19.51 8.64 -48.77
CA TRP A 775 18.21 8.66 -49.46
C TRP A 775 18.34 8.86 -50.99
N PRO A 776 17.76 7.98 -51.84
CA PRO A 776 18.04 7.98 -53.28
C PRO A 776 17.66 9.26 -54.04
N ASP A 777 16.53 9.90 -53.74
CA ASP A 777 16.10 11.15 -54.37
C ASP A 777 16.11 12.32 -53.37
N ARG A 778 17.21 13.08 -53.38
CA ARG A 778 17.38 14.30 -52.57
C ARG A 778 16.38 15.42 -52.88
N ARG A 779 15.60 15.33 -53.96
CA ARG A 779 14.51 16.28 -54.31
C ARG A 779 13.13 15.79 -53.88
N ARG A 780 13.01 14.54 -53.42
CA ARG A 780 11.78 13.90 -52.92
C ARG A 780 12.08 13.16 -51.62
N ARG A 781 12.58 13.90 -50.62
CA ARG A 781 12.62 13.43 -49.23
C ARG A 781 11.20 13.54 -48.65
N PRO A 782 10.71 12.54 -47.91
CA PRO A 782 9.44 12.66 -47.18
C PRO A 782 9.57 13.68 -46.03
N PRO A 783 8.50 14.42 -45.68
CA PRO A 783 8.58 15.52 -44.71
C PRO A 783 8.81 15.06 -43.26
N ASP A 784 8.54 13.80 -42.95
CA ASP A 784 8.70 13.22 -41.61
C ASP A 784 10.16 13.13 -41.16
N LEU A 785 11.10 12.94 -42.09
CA LEU A 785 12.53 12.90 -41.81
C LEU A 785 13.07 14.26 -41.30
N PRO A 786 12.91 15.38 -42.01
CA PRO A 786 13.36 16.69 -41.51
C PRO A 786 12.54 17.15 -40.29
N LEU A 787 11.28 16.72 -40.17
CA LEU A 787 10.46 16.97 -38.98
C LEU A 787 11.04 16.26 -37.73
N ALA A 788 11.37 14.97 -37.83
CA ALA A 788 11.98 14.22 -36.74
C ALA A 788 13.37 14.79 -36.39
N HIS A 789 14.20 15.05 -37.40
CA HIS A 789 15.54 15.63 -37.23
C HIS A 789 15.49 16.96 -36.46
N GLY A 790 14.61 17.87 -36.89
CA GLY A 790 14.43 19.15 -36.22
C GLY A 790 13.92 19.05 -34.78
N ARG A 791 13.05 18.06 -34.49
CA ARG A 791 12.54 17.81 -33.13
C ARG A 791 13.58 17.22 -32.18
N VAL A 792 14.44 16.31 -32.66
CA VAL A 792 15.55 15.78 -31.85
C VAL A 792 16.57 16.88 -31.57
N LEU A 793 16.94 17.67 -32.59
CA LEU A 793 17.88 18.81 -32.45
C LEU A 793 17.38 19.89 -31.50
N LEU A 794 16.09 20.22 -31.50
CA LEU A 794 15.52 21.19 -30.57
C LEU A 794 15.65 20.71 -29.11
N ARG A 795 15.39 19.44 -28.84
CA ARG A 795 15.54 18.87 -27.49
C ARG A 795 17.00 18.71 -27.08
N LEU A 796 17.89 18.42 -28.03
CA LEU A 796 19.33 18.45 -27.79
C LEU A 796 19.76 19.86 -27.37
N ALA A 797 19.30 20.91 -28.07
CA ALA A 797 19.51 22.30 -27.68
C ALA A 797 18.95 22.66 -26.29
N GLU A 798 17.80 22.10 -25.89
CA GLU A 798 17.26 22.24 -24.53
C GLU A 798 18.10 21.53 -23.45
N THR A 799 18.94 20.56 -23.82
CA THR A 799 19.77 19.76 -22.88
C THR A 799 21.24 20.16 -22.80
N THR A 800 21.77 20.82 -23.82
CA THR A 800 23.20 21.16 -23.89
C THR A 800 23.51 22.39 -23.02
N ALA A 801 24.35 22.21 -22.00
CA ALA A 801 24.74 23.29 -21.07
C ALA A 801 25.57 24.40 -21.74
N ASP A 802 26.36 24.05 -22.76
CA ASP A 802 27.07 25.03 -23.60
C ASP A 802 26.07 25.79 -24.49
N GLN A 803 25.93 27.10 -24.21
CA GLN A 803 25.00 27.99 -24.92
C GLN A 803 25.35 28.20 -26.41
N GLU A 804 26.62 28.04 -26.83
CA GLU A 804 26.99 28.15 -28.25
C GLU A 804 26.61 26.88 -29.01
N GLN A 805 26.88 25.70 -28.43
CA GLN A 805 26.44 24.42 -28.99
C GLN A 805 24.91 24.32 -29.01
N ALA A 806 24.22 24.74 -27.95
CA ALA A 806 22.76 24.79 -27.90
C ALA A 806 22.18 25.69 -29.00
N ARG A 807 22.76 26.87 -29.25
CA ARG A 807 22.37 27.74 -30.38
C ARG A 807 22.60 27.04 -31.72
N GLY A 808 23.75 26.42 -31.94
CA GLY A 808 24.06 25.68 -33.17
C GLY A 808 23.06 24.56 -33.45
N HIS A 809 22.70 23.76 -32.45
CA HIS A 809 21.65 22.75 -32.56
C HIS A 809 20.27 23.38 -32.84
N ALA A 810 19.92 24.51 -32.20
CA ALA A 810 18.68 25.22 -32.45
C ALA A 810 18.61 25.85 -33.85
N GLU A 811 19.71 26.33 -34.43
CA GLU A 811 19.76 26.79 -35.82
C GLU A 811 19.59 25.64 -36.82
N LEU A 812 20.15 24.46 -36.52
CA LEU A 812 19.96 23.26 -37.34
C LEU A 812 18.50 22.76 -37.22
N ALA A 813 17.92 22.79 -36.02
CA ALA A 813 16.49 22.52 -35.81
C ALA A 813 15.61 23.48 -36.62
N ALA A 814 15.88 24.78 -36.56
CA ALA A 814 15.15 25.80 -37.30
C ALA A 814 15.33 25.69 -38.82
N ARG A 815 16.41 25.08 -39.30
CA ARG A 815 16.57 24.69 -40.72
C ARG A 815 15.66 23.51 -41.06
N SER A 816 15.83 22.35 -40.41
CA SER A 816 15.04 21.16 -40.76
C SER A 816 13.53 21.29 -40.52
N LEU A 817 13.10 22.06 -39.51
CA LEU A 817 11.66 22.32 -39.30
C LEU A 817 11.08 23.28 -40.37
N ARG A 818 11.90 24.13 -41.00
CA ARG A 818 11.50 24.92 -42.17
C ARG A 818 11.43 24.01 -43.40
N ASP A 819 12.45 23.19 -43.65
CA ASP A 819 12.50 22.23 -44.75
C ASP A 819 11.27 21.28 -44.74
N ALA A 820 10.86 20.81 -43.56
CA ALA A 820 9.67 19.97 -43.38
C ALA A 820 8.36 20.69 -43.73
N LEU A 821 8.23 21.98 -43.38
CA LEU A 821 7.06 22.80 -43.71
C LEU A 821 7.00 23.16 -45.20
N GLU A 822 8.15 23.37 -45.85
CA GLU A 822 8.22 23.66 -47.28
C GLU A 822 7.98 22.38 -48.13
N THR A 823 8.50 21.24 -47.69
CA THR A 823 8.40 19.96 -48.44
C THR A 823 6.99 19.36 -48.41
N ALA A 824 6.18 19.61 -47.37
CA ALA A 824 4.79 19.15 -47.28
C ALA A 824 3.85 19.76 -48.34
N GLY A 825 4.20 20.94 -48.88
CA GLY A 825 3.44 21.59 -49.94
C GLY A 825 2.00 21.96 -49.58
N ALA A 826 1.15 22.05 -50.61
CA ALA A 826 -0.27 22.42 -50.48
C ALA A 826 -1.24 21.25 -50.72
N GLU A 827 -0.74 20.10 -51.18
CA GLU A 827 -1.56 18.94 -51.58
C GLU A 827 -1.85 18.02 -50.38
N GLU A 828 -0.90 17.82 -49.47
CA GLU A 828 -1.09 17.10 -48.20
C GLU A 828 -0.59 17.93 -47.00
N PRO A 829 -1.42 18.81 -46.41
CA PRO A 829 -1.01 19.60 -45.25
C PRO A 829 -0.75 18.69 -44.03
N LEU A 830 0.46 18.81 -43.46
CA LEU A 830 0.87 18.10 -42.23
C LEU A 830 -0.22 18.15 -41.16
N ARG A 831 -0.71 16.97 -40.73
CA ARG A 831 -1.78 16.82 -39.71
C ARG A 831 -1.52 17.62 -38.44
N ASP A 832 -0.25 17.77 -38.07
CA ASP A 832 0.22 18.46 -36.86
C ASP A 832 0.87 19.84 -37.15
N GLY A 833 0.67 20.44 -38.34
CA GLY A 833 1.40 21.60 -38.86
C GLY A 833 1.33 22.92 -38.05
N VAL A 834 0.45 23.00 -37.04
CA VAL A 834 0.44 24.07 -36.02
C VAL A 834 1.49 23.82 -34.94
N ARG A 835 1.70 22.57 -34.52
CA ARG A 835 2.76 22.18 -33.58
C ARG A 835 4.14 22.30 -34.23
N VAL A 836 4.29 21.90 -35.49
CA VAL A 836 5.56 22.09 -36.23
C VAL A 836 5.97 23.57 -36.29
N ARG A 837 5.01 24.49 -36.40
CA ARG A 837 5.26 25.94 -36.30
C ARG A 837 5.64 26.39 -34.89
N LEU A 838 5.07 25.81 -33.84
CA LEU A 838 5.51 26.05 -32.45
C LEU A 838 6.94 25.55 -32.23
N ASP A 839 7.24 24.31 -32.64
CA ASP A 839 8.57 23.72 -32.57
C ASP A 839 9.61 24.63 -33.28
N LEU A 840 9.29 25.13 -34.48
CA LEU A 840 10.14 26.05 -35.24
C LEU A 840 10.32 27.42 -34.54
N VAL A 841 9.28 27.94 -33.91
CA VAL A 841 9.36 29.23 -33.19
C VAL A 841 10.21 29.11 -31.92
N ASP A 842 10.13 27.99 -31.20
CA ASP A 842 11.02 27.73 -30.06
C ASP A 842 12.47 27.53 -30.53
N ALA A 843 12.70 26.86 -31.66
CA ALA A 843 14.03 26.76 -32.27
C ALA A 843 14.60 28.14 -32.69
N LEU A 844 13.78 29.02 -33.28
CA LEU A 844 14.18 30.39 -33.64
C LEU A 844 14.48 31.24 -32.40
N LEU A 845 13.70 31.11 -31.32
CA LEU A 845 13.95 31.82 -30.06
C LEU A 845 15.24 31.35 -29.37
N THR A 846 15.51 30.04 -29.33
CA THR A 846 16.70 29.47 -28.68
C THR A 846 17.99 29.76 -29.46
N SER A 847 17.93 29.79 -30.80
CA SER A 847 19.08 30.15 -31.65
C SER A 847 19.40 31.65 -31.64
N GLY A 848 18.43 32.53 -31.34
CA GLY A 848 18.54 33.96 -31.65
C GLY A 848 18.32 34.25 -33.14
N GLY A 849 17.55 33.40 -33.82
CA GLY A 849 17.16 33.57 -35.22
C GLY A 849 16.21 34.75 -35.46
N PRO A 850 15.86 35.03 -36.73
CA PRO A 850 15.10 36.22 -37.10
C PRO A 850 13.73 36.32 -36.41
N LEU A 851 13.63 37.17 -35.38
CA LEU A 851 12.41 37.42 -34.58
C LEU A 851 11.20 37.91 -35.38
N ARG A 852 11.40 38.30 -36.64
CA ARG A 852 10.33 38.56 -37.59
C ARG A 852 9.72 37.26 -38.14
N GLU A 853 10.54 36.33 -38.63
CA GLU A 853 10.07 35.03 -39.11
C GLU A 853 9.34 34.27 -37.99
N ALA A 854 9.87 34.33 -36.76
CA ALA A 854 9.20 33.75 -35.60
C ALA A 854 7.80 34.35 -35.37
N GLN A 855 7.63 35.67 -35.45
CA GLN A 855 6.32 36.31 -35.27
C GLN A 855 5.37 35.99 -36.43
N ASP A 856 5.84 36.02 -37.67
CA ASP A 856 5.05 35.73 -38.86
C ASP A 856 4.48 34.28 -38.79
N ARG A 857 5.30 33.30 -38.35
CA ARG A 857 4.86 31.90 -38.14
C ARG A 857 3.91 31.71 -36.96
N VAL A 858 4.03 32.52 -35.90
CA VAL A 858 3.07 32.53 -34.79
C VAL A 858 1.71 33.06 -35.25
N ASP A 859 1.68 34.18 -35.96
CA ASP A 859 0.42 34.77 -36.42
C ASP A 859 -0.25 33.93 -37.54
N GLU A 860 0.52 33.25 -38.40
CA GLU A 860 0.03 32.14 -39.26
C GLU A 860 -0.69 31.08 -38.40
N ALA A 861 0.00 30.49 -37.42
CA ALA A 861 -0.54 29.41 -36.59
C ALA A 861 -1.76 29.84 -35.75
N LEU A 862 -1.79 31.09 -35.28
CA LEU A 862 -2.93 31.71 -34.58
C LEU A 862 -4.15 31.96 -35.47
N SER A 863 -3.99 31.96 -36.81
CA SER A 863 -5.11 32.01 -37.76
C SER A 863 -5.69 30.62 -38.04
N LEU A 864 -4.86 29.58 -37.99
CA LEU A 864 -5.23 28.20 -38.28
C LEU A 864 -5.90 27.49 -37.09
N THR A 865 -5.42 27.71 -35.85
CA THR A 865 -5.92 26.98 -34.68
C THR A 865 -7.11 27.62 -33.98
N ARG A 866 -8.11 26.80 -33.65
CA ARG A 866 -9.23 27.11 -32.76
C ARG A 866 -9.10 26.47 -31.37
N ASP A 867 -8.10 25.61 -31.16
CA ASP A 867 -7.84 25.01 -29.85
C ASP A 867 -7.32 26.09 -28.88
N ARG A 868 -8.02 26.25 -27.75
CA ARG A 868 -7.69 27.18 -26.68
C ARG A 868 -6.31 26.90 -26.07
N GLY A 869 -5.91 25.63 -25.94
CA GLY A 869 -4.61 25.22 -25.40
C GLY A 869 -3.44 25.59 -26.32
N LEU A 870 -3.48 25.14 -27.58
CA LEU A 870 -2.49 25.53 -28.59
C LEU A 870 -2.46 27.05 -28.83
N ARG A 871 -3.62 27.73 -28.80
CA ARG A 871 -3.68 29.20 -28.92
C ARG A 871 -2.98 29.90 -27.75
N ALA A 872 -3.16 29.44 -26.53
CA ALA A 872 -2.44 29.98 -25.38
C ALA A 872 -0.93 29.74 -25.50
N ALA A 873 -0.50 28.54 -25.90
CA ALA A 873 0.92 28.23 -26.13
C ALA A 873 1.59 29.16 -27.16
N LEU A 874 0.89 29.45 -28.28
CA LEU A 874 1.33 30.42 -29.30
C LEU A 874 1.41 31.86 -28.76
N LEU A 875 0.45 32.27 -27.92
CA LEU A 875 0.46 33.60 -27.29
C LEU A 875 1.64 33.77 -26.31
N VAL A 876 2.04 32.73 -25.58
CA VAL A 876 3.28 32.74 -24.76
C VAL A 876 4.51 32.98 -25.64
N ARG A 877 4.65 32.26 -26.76
CA ARG A 877 5.78 32.47 -27.69
C ARG A 877 5.77 33.89 -28.27
N SER A 878 4.60 34.42 -28.62
CA SER A 878 4.49 35.82 -29.07
C SER A 878 4.90 36.83 -27.99
N GLY A 879 4.60 36.55 -26.73
CA GLY A 879 5.10 37.31 -25.58
C GLY A 879 6.63 37.30 -25.51
N ARG A 880 7.23 36.10 -25.57
CA ARG A 880 8.70 35.91 -25.57
C ARG A 880 9.38 36.60 -26.76
N ILE A 881 8.81 36.53 -27.96
CA ILE A 881 9.31 37.26 -29.15
C ILE A 881 9.31 38.77 -28.91
N GLY A 882 8.27 39.33 -28.27
CA GLY A 882 8.23 40.74 -27.89
C GLY A 882 9.30 41.12 -26.85
N VAL A 883 9.54 40.28 -25.84
CA VAL A 883 10.62 40.51 -24.86
C VAL A 883 12.01 40.41 -25.50
N ALA A 884 12.23 39.45 -26.41
CA ALA A 884 13.47 39.31 -27.16
C ALA A 884 13.71 40.53 -28.07
N ARG A 885 12.69 40.98 -28.81
CA ARG A 885 12.78 42.15 -29.68
C ARG A 885 13.07 43.42 -28.89
N HIS A 886 12.47 43.58 -27.71
CA HIS A 886 12.80 44.71 -26.82
C HIS A 886 14.29 44.72 -26.41
N ALA A 887 14.93 43.56 -26.24
CA ALA A 887 16.36 43.48 -25.95
C ALA A 887 17.25 43.91 -27.13
N GLU A 888 16.76 43.82 -28.37
CA GLU A 888 17.43 44.33 -29.58
C GLU A 888 17.13 45.82 -29.83
N THR A 889 15.87 46.25 -29.65
CA THR A 889 15.37 47.57 -30.07
C THR A 889 15.38 48.64 -28.98
N GLY A 890 15.28 48.23 -27.71
CA GLY A 890 14.99 49.10 -26.58
C GLY A 890 13.58 49.72 -26.58
N ASP A 891 12.70 49.44 -27.55
CA ASP A 891 11.39 50.10 -27.63
C ASP A 891 10.45 49.53 -26.54
N PRO A 892 9.97 50.34 -25.57
CA PRO A 892 9.05 49.86 -24.55
C PRO A 892 7.70 49.40 -25.11
N ARG A 893 7.33 49.72 -26.37
CA ARG A 893 6.12 49.21 -27.04
C ARG A 893 6.15 47.69 -27.23
N ASP A 894 7.31 47.11 -27.47
CA ASP A 894 7.47 45.66 -27.59
C ASP A 894 7.13 44.97 -26.25
N LEU A 895 7.50 45.56 -25.10
CA LEU A 895 7.11 45.06 -23.77
C LEU A 895 5.62 45.23 -23.45
N HIS A 896 4.95 46.30 -23.89
CA HIS A 896 3.49 46.38 -23.73
C HIS A 896 2.80 45.28 -24.54
N THR A 897 3.23 45.09 -25.79
CA THR A 897 2.72 44.06 -26.69
C THR A 897 2.96 42.66 -26.11
N ALA A 898 4.13 42.41 -25.54
CA ALA A 898 4.45 41.17 -24.84
C ALA A 898 3.54 40.94 -23.62
N ALA A 899 3.40 41.94 -22.75
CA ALA A 899 2.55 41.84 -21.56
C ALA A 899 1.08 41.57 -21.90
N ASP A 900 0.55 42.16 -22.98
CA ASP A 900 -0.83 41.94 -23.41
C ASP A 900 -1.00 40.59 -24.15
N ARG A 901 0.04 40.04 -24.79
CA ARG A 901 0.05 38.66 -25.32
C ARG A 901 0.12 37.63 -24.17
N PHE A 902 0.94 37.85 -23.14
CA PHE A 902 0.98 37.01 -21.94
C PHE A 902 -0.34 37.06 -21.14
N GLU A 903 -0.97 38.23 -21.00
CA GLU A 903 -2.30 38.34 -20.35
C GLU A 903 -3.34 37.49 -21.09
N GLN A 904 -3.37 37.53 -22.43
CA GLN A 904 -4.25 36.68 -23.24
C GLN A 904 -3.91 35.19 -23.12
N ALA A 905 -2.64 34.83 -22.99
CA ALA A 905 -2.20 33.46 -22.76
C ALA A 905 -2.71 32.91 -21.41
N ALA A 906 -2.50 33.66 -20.32
CA ALA A 906 -2.93 33.27 -18.97
C ALA A 906 -4.46 33.06 -18.90
N HIS A 907 -5.26 34.02 -19.40
CA HIS A 907 -6.72 33.86 -19.50
C HIS A 907 -7.13 32.70 -20.44
N GLY A 908 -6.26 32.32 -21.38
CA GLY A 908 -6.44 31.16 -22.25
C GLY A 908 -6.24 29.82 -21.55
N MET A 909 -5.46 29.73 -20.48
CA MET A 909 -5.06 28.46 -19.85
C MET A 909 -6.06 27.99 -18.77
N SER A 910 -5.88 26.77 -18.28
CA SER A 910 -6.46 26.35 -16.99
C SER A 910 -5.49 26.72 -15.86
N ARG A 911 -6.02 27.08 -14.68
CA ARG A 911 -5.21 27.32 -13.48
C ARG A 911 -4.51 26.06 -12.98
N ASP A 912 -5.08 24.89 -13.24
CA ASP A 912 -4.49 23.59 -12.88
C ASP A 912 -3.35 23.16 -13.82
N ALA A 913 -3.06 23.93 -14.89
CA ALA A 913 -1.96 23.62 -15.79
C ALA A 913 -0.62 24.03 -15.15
N PRO A 914 0.39 23.13 -15.04
CA PRO A 914 1.66 23.45 -14.38
C PRO A 914 2.40 24.67 -14.95
N SER A 915 2.22 24.94 -16.24
CA SER A 915 2.80 26.10 -16.93
C SER A 915 2.06 27.43 -16.70
N HIS A 916 0.90 27.45 -16.03
CA HIS A 916 0.17 28.70 -15.77
C HIS A 916 0.98 29.62 -14.84
N ALA A 917 1.54 29.08 -13.75
CA ALA A 917 2.42 29.82 -12.84
C ALA A 917 3.71 30.33 -13.52
N ASP A 918 4.23 29.63 -14.54
CA ASP A 918 5.36 30.12 -15.35
C ASP A 918 4.96 31.33 -16.20
N VAL A 919 3.79 31.27 -16.87
CA VAL A 919 3.28 32.39 -17.67
C VAL A 919 2.96 33.61 -16.80
N LEU A 920 2.46 33.41 -15.57
CA LEU A 920 2.30 34.51 -14.60
C LEU A 920 3.65 35.09 -14.16
N ALA A 921 4.72 34.29 -14.06
CA ALA A 921 6.07 34.78 -13.76
C ALA A 921 6.64 35.61 -14.92
N GLU A 922 6.61 35.10 -16.15
CA GLU A 922 7.06 35.82 -17.36
C GLU A 922 6.26 37.13 -17.58
N TRP A 923 4.96 37.09 -17.33
CA TRP A 923 4.10 38.27 -17.40
C TRP A 923 4.44 39.31 -16.33
N GLY A 924 4.60 38.86 -15.09
CA GLY A 924 4.97 39.70 -13.94
C GLY A 924 6.34 40.35 -14.13
N GLU A 925 7.34 39.61 -14.62
CA GLU A 925 8.65 40.15 -14.95
C GLU A 925 8.58 41.15 -16.12
N THR A 926 7.83 40.84 -17.19
CA THR A 926 7.65 41.76 -18.33
C THR A 926 7.05 43.10 -17.88
N LEU A 927 6.05 43.06 -16.99
CA LEU A 927 5.45 44.26 -16.39
C LEU A 927 6.38 45.00 -15.43
N LEU A 928 7.25 44.28 -14.70
CA LEU A 928 8.27 44.87 -13.83
C LEU A 928 9.36 45.59 -14.64
N ARG A 929 9.94 44.93 -15.65
CA ARG A 929 10.89 45.54 -16.61
C ARG A 929 10.27 46.81 -17.25
N LEU A 930 9.01 46.74 -17.66
CA LEU A 930 8.28 47.87 -18.23
C LEU A 930 8.06 49.04 -17.24
N ALA A 931 7.94 48.76 -15.94
CA ALA A 931 7.88 49.79 -14.91
C ALA A 931 9.25 50.46 -14.69
N SER A 932 10.32 49.68 -14.57
CA SER A 932 11.68 50.15 -14.31
C SER A 932 12.26 51.04 -15.42
N LEU A 933 11.82 50.89 -16.67
CA LEU A 933 12.25 51.72 -17.81
C LEU A 933 11.71 53.17 -17.80
N LYS A 934 10.71 53.49 -16.96
CA LYS A 934 9.98 54.77 -17.02
C LYS A 934 10.26 55.72 -15.84
N THR A 935 11.53 55.84 -15.47
CA THR A 935 12.10 56.67 -14.38
C THR A 935 11.92 58.19 -14.51
N GLY A 936 10.95 58.65 -15.31
CA GLY A 936 10.64 60.07 -15.53
C GLY A 936 9.16 60.39 -15.84
N GLY A 937 8.24 59.41 -15.79
CA GLY A 937 6.85 59.69 -16.18
C GLY A 937 5.84 58.55 -16.02
N ARG A 938 5.24 58.46 -14.83
CA ARG A 938 3.92 57.88 -14.51
C ARG A 938 3.41 56.75 -15.44
N ALA A 939 3.71 55.51 -15.08
CA ALA A 939 2.94 54.34 -15.49
C ALA A 939 2.46 53.48 -14.29
N PRO A 940 1.78 54.07 -13.27
CA PRO A 940 1.44 53.38 -12.01
C PRO A 940 0.59 52.11 -12.21
N GLY A 941 -0.12 51.99 -13.34
CA GLY A 941 -0.83 50.77 -13.72
C GLY A 941 0.07 49.57 -14.02
N ALA A 942 1.25 49.76 -14.61
CA ALA A 942 2.16 48.66 -14.96
C ALA A 942 2.70 47.97 -13.71
N LEU A 943 3.27 48.75 -12.78
CA LEU A 943 3.78 48.26 -11.50
C LEU A 943 2.66 47.64 -10.63
N SER A 944 1.46 48.24 -10.64
CA SER A 944 0.31 47.69 -9.91
C SER A 944 -0.21 46.38 -10.53
N ARG A 945 -0.16 46.22 -11.86
CA ARG A 945 -0.40 44.93 -12.54
C ARG A 945 0.68 43.92 -12.15
N ALA A 946 1.97 44.29 -12.19
CA ALA A 946 3.09 43.41 -11.84
C ALA A 946 2.93 42.81 -10.43
N ILE A 947 2.70 43.65 -9.42
CA ILE A 947 2.54 43.20 -8.03
C ILE A 947 1.30 42.31 -7.86
N ARG A 948 0.19 42.59 -8.57
CA ARG A 948 -0.99 41.71 -8.57
C ARG A 948 -0.67 40.33 -9.17
N VAL A 949 -0.05 40.31 -10.34
CA VAL A 949 0.28 39.09 -11.09
C VAL A 949 1.32 38.25 -10.35
N LEU A 950 2.35 38.87 -9.76
CA LEU A 950 3.38 38.17 -8.98
C LEU A 950 2.85 37.63 -7.65
N ARG A 951 1.84 38.28 -7.03
CA ARG A 951 1.11 37.70 -5.89
C ARG A 951 0.25 36.51 -6.30
N GLU A 952 -0.41 36.57 -7.46
CA GLU A 952 -1.19 35.45 -8.01
C GLU A 952 -0.28 34.25 -8.37
N CYS A 953 0.85 34.52 -9.01
CA CYS A 953 1.94 33.58 -9.28
C CYS A 953 2.47 32.89 -8.00
N ARG A 954 2.68 33.66 -6.92
CA ARG A 954 3.05 33.11 -5.61
C ARG A 954 1.97 32.19 -5.05
N THR A 955 0.68 32.52 -5.18
CA THR A 955 -0.40 31.67 -4.65
C THR A 955 -0.64 30.39 -5.44
N GLU A 956 -0.24 30.36 -6.72
CA GLU A 956 -0.34 29.15 -7.57
C GLU A 956 0.96 28.33 -7.62
N THR A 957 2.05 28.80 -7.00
CA THR A 957 3.31 28.05 -6.89
C THR A 957 3.22 26.98 -5.79
N PRO A 958 3.44 25.69 -6.10
CA PRO A 958 3.49 24.64 -5.08
C PRO A 958 4.68 24.83 -4.11
N SER A 959 4.48 24.45 -2.85
CA SER A 959 5.58 24.40 -1.86
C SER A 959 6.66 23.41 -2.30
N GLY A 960 7.92 23.84 -2.31
CA GLY A 960 9.06 23.03 -2.78
C GLY A 960 9.33 23.08 -4.29
N ASP A 961 8.63 23.92 -5.07
CA ASP A 961 9.03 24.24 -6.45
C ASP A 961 10.35 25.04 -6.44
N ARG A 962 11.40 24.53 -7.13
CA ARG A 962 12.71 25.21 -7.25
C ARG A 962 12.61 26.61 -7.86
N ARG A 963 11.52 26.94 -8.55
CA ARG A 963 11.26 28.28 -9.13
C ARG A 963 10.67 29.27 -8.11
N LEU A 964 10.25 28.83 -6.93
CA LEU A 964 9.64 29.66 -5.89
C LEU A 964 10.58 30.80 -5.47
N ALA A 965 11.85 30.53 -5.20
CA ALA A 965 12.86 31.54 -4.85
C ALA A 965 12.92 32.70 -5.87
N HIS A 966 12.93 32.39 -7.17
CA HIS A 966 12.94 33.39 -8.22
C HIS A 966 11.63 34.20 -8.30
N ARG A 967 10.47 33.54 -8.15
CA ARG A 967 9.16 34.20 -8.12
C ARG A 967 9.01 35.12 -6.89
N LEU A 968 9.59 34.76 -5.75
CA LEU A 968 9.66 35.60 -4.54
C LEU A 968 10.58 36.82 -4.75
N LEU A 969 11.76 36.63 -5.37
CA LEU A 969 12.69 37.70 -5.72
C LEU A 969 12.03 38.76 -6.63
N LEU A 970 11.31 38.33 -7.68
CA LEU A 970 10.57 39.23 -8.57
C LEU A 970 9.50 40.05 -7.82
N LEU A 971 8.74 39.42 -6.91
CA LEU A 971 7.73 40.13 -6.11
C LEU A 971 8.37 41.15 -5.15
N GLY A 972 9.47 40.79 -4.49
CA GLY A 972 10.22 41.71 -3.64
C GLY A 972 10.79 42.89 -4.42
N GLN A 973 11.33 42.66 -5.62
CA GLN A 973 11.81 43.73 -6.52
C GLN A 973 10.68 44.66 -6.94
N ALA A 974 9.50 44.15 -7.29
CA ALA A 974 8.34 44.97 -7.62
C ALA A 974 7.84 45.81 -6.43
N LEU A 975 7.99 45.32 -5.19
CA LEU A 975 7.69 46.08 -3.98
C LEU A 975 8.75 47.15 -3.69
N MET A 976 10.04 46.87 -3.89
CA MET A 976 11.11 47.87 -3.79
C MET A 976 10.89 49.04 -4.78
N VAL A 977 10.60 48.75 -6.05
CA VAL A 977 10.27 49.79 -7.05
C VAL A 977 9.03 50.62 -6.66
N ARG A 978 8.08 50.05 -5.89
CA ARG A 978 6.93 50.79 -5.35
C ARG A 978 7.27 51.60 -4.10
N TYR A 979 8.19 51.11 -3.27
CA TYR A 979 8.77 51.87 -2.17
C TYR A 979 9.56 53.07 -2.68
N ASP A 980 10.36 52.93 -3.75
CA ASP A 980 11.14 54.04 -4.32
C ASP A 980 10.24 55.14 -4.94
N ASP A 981 9.06 54.79 -5.46
CA ASP A 981 8.03 55.73 -5.97
C ASP A 981 7.22 56.43 -4.87
N ARG A 982 7.06 55.82 -3.68
CA ARG A 982 6.04 56.23 -2.68
C ARG A 982 6.51 56.41 -1.24
N GLY A 983 7.63 55.81 -0.86
CA GLY A 983 8.15 55.78 0.51
C GLY A 983 7.34 54.94 1.50
N ASP A 984 6.52 53.97 1.05
CA ASP A 984 5.66 53.18 1.96
C ASP A 984 6.48 52.13 2.75
N PRO A 985 6.62 52.27 4.09
CA PRO A 985 7.43 51.34 4.90
C PRO A 985 6.79 49.95 5.06
N VAL A 986 5.56 49.72 4.59
CA VAL A 986 4.96 48.38 4.51
C VAL A 986 5.60 47.59 3.37
N ASP A 987 5.75 48.19 2.20
CA ASP A 987 6.34 47.55 1.01
C ASP A 987 7.79 47.12 1.27
N LEU A 988 8.56 47.98 1.93
CA LEU A 988 9.95 47.72 2.31
C LEU A 988 10.08 46.50 3.26
N ARG A 989 9.13 46.33 4.19
CA ARG A 989 9.10 45.18 5.12
C ARG A 989 8.62 43.89 4.45
N GLU A 990 7.66 43.99 3.53
CA GLU A 990 7.24 42.85 2.73
C GLU A 990 8.37 42.39 1.80
N ALA A 991 9.09 43.32 1.17
CA ALA A 991 10.29 43.04 0.38
C ALA A 991 11.42 42.42 1.22
N GLU A 992 11.78 42.99 2.37
CA GLU A 992 12.77 42.43 3.31
C GLU A 992 12.43 40.96 3.66
N HIS A 993 11.17 40.67 4.00
CA HIS A 993 10.73 39.32 4.31
C HIS A 993 10.78 38.38 3.08
N LEU A 994 10.37 38.85 1.91
CA LEU A 994 10.38 38.07 0.66
C LEU A 994 11.78 37.74 0.18
N PHE A 995 12.76 38.66 0.30
CA PHE A 995 14.14 38.39 -0.07
C PHE A 995 14.81 37.38 0.88
N GLY A 996 14.52 37.46 2.18
CA GLY A 996 14.97 36.45 3.15
C GLY A 996 14.42 35.04 2.85
N LEU A 997 13.14 34.95 2.47
CA LEU A 997 12.56 33.68 2.00
C LEU A 997 13.15 33.22 0.66
N ALA A 998 13.37 34.14 -0.29
CA ALA A 998 13.96 33.83 -1.60
C ALA A 998 15.37 33.25 -1.47
N ALA A 999 16.19 33.79 -0.56
CA ALA A 999 17.51 33.25 -0.26
C ALA A 999 17.45 31.85 0.41
N ALA A 1000 16.51 31.64 1.35
CA ALA A 1000 16.37 30.36 2.07
C ALA A 1000 15.81 29.21 1.20
N GLU A 1001 15.00 29.53 0.19
CA GLU A 1001 14.41 28.56 -0.76
C GLU A 1001 15.26 28.37 -2.04
N ALA A 1002 16.41 29.06 -2.16
CA ALA A 1002 17.25 29.00 -3.36
C ALA A 1002 18.09 27.71 -3.42
N THR A 1003 17.91 26.92 -4.48
CA THR A 1003 18.74 25.73 -4.78
C THR A 1003 19.88 26.00 -5.78
N ASP A 1004 20.25 27.26 -5.94
CA ASP A 1004 21.22 27.79 -6.90
C ASP A 1004 21.97 28.93 -6.18
N PRO A 1005 23.29 28.82 -5.96
CA PRO A 1005 24.07 29.85 -5.27
C PRO A 1005 24.00 31.22 -5.95
N LEU A 1006 23.86 31.29 -7.29
CA LEU A 1006 23.75 32.55 -8.03
C LEU A 1006 22.41 33.25 -7.72
N LEU A 1007 21.32 32.50 -7.61
CA LEU A 1007 20.02 33.03 -7.17
C LEU A 1007 20.00 33.37 -5.68
N ALA A 1008 20.71 32.62 -4.83
CA ALA A 1008 20.89 32.93 -3.42
C ALA A 1008 21.63 34.27 -3.24
N ALA A 1009 22.78 34.44 -3.91
CA ALA A 1009 23.56 35.68 -3.91
C ALA A 1009 22.73 36.91 -4.36
N ARG A 1010 21.97 36.78 -5.46
CA ARG A 1010 21.05 37.84 -5.94
C ARG A 1010 19.97 38.19 -4.91
N SER A 1011 19.47 37.21 -4.17
CA SER A 1011 18.43 37.39 -3.15
C SER A 1011 18.99 38.02 -1.87
N LEU A 1012 20.19 37.64 -1.44
CA LEU A 1012 20.90 38.22 -0.30
C LEU A 1012 21.36 39.65 -0.58
N LEU A 1013 21.81 39.95 -1.80
CA LEU A 1013 22.13 41.33 -2.23
C LEU A 1013 20.88 42.24 -2.18
N ALA A 1014 19.73 41.75 -2.66
CA ALA A 1014 18.46 42.47 -2.58
C ALA A 1014 17.95 42.64 -1.14
N LEU A 1015 18.13 41.62 -0.27
CA LEU A 1015 17.87 41.71 1.17
C LEU A 1015 18.71 42.81 1.83
N GLY A 1016 20.01 42.86 1.54
CA GLY A 1016 20.91 43.89 2.04
C GLY A 1016 20.50 45.29 1.58
N HIS A 1017 20.08 45.47 0.31
CA HIS A 1017 19.53 46.75 -0.17
C HIS A 1017 18.28 47.18 0.63
N ALA A 1018 17.33 46.26 0.83
CA ALA A 1018 16.12 46.55 1.61
C ALA A 1018 16.44 46.91 3.08
N GLN A 1019 17.43 46.25 3.68
CA GLN A 1019 17.87 46.54 5.05
C GLN A 1019 18.63 47.87 5.16
N PHE A 1020 19.43 48.23 4.16
CA PHE A 1020 20.11 49.53 4.06
C PHE A 1020 19.12 50.69 3.88
N GLU A 1021 18.11 50.55 3.01
CA GLU A 1021 17.04 51.55 2.90
C GLU A 1021 16.15 51.61 4.16
N ALA A 1022 15.93 50.46 4.83
CA ALA A 1022 15.25 50.46 6.12
C ALA A 1022 16.05 51.16 7.23
N TYR A 1023 17.39 51.17 7.16
CA TYR A 1023 18.19 52.08 7.98
C TYR A 1023 17.94 53.55 7.59
N ARG A 1024 18.01 53.90 6.30
CA ARG A 1024 17.82 55.28 5.83
C ARG A 1024 16.45 55.87 6.20
N GLY A 1025 15.39 55.06 6.16
CA GLY A 1025 14.04 55.48 6.55
C GLY A 1025 13.76 55.50 8.07
N LEU A 1026 14.48 54.72 8.89
CA LEU A 1026 14.17 54.56 10.32
C LEU A 1026 15.29 55.02 11.29
N GLY A 1027 16.49 55.33 10.80
CA GLY A 1027 17.62 55.82 11.59
C GLY A 1027 18.17 54.85 12.64
N ARG A 1028 17.87 53.54 12.57
CA ARG A 1028 18.24 52.55 13.59
C ARG A 1028 19.57 51.86 13.28
N PRO A 1029 20.67 52.07 14.05
CA PRO A 1029 21.99 51.51 13.72
C PRO A 1029 22.02 49.99 13.57
N THR A 1030 21.19 49.26 14.32
CA THR A 1030 21.11 47.78 14.24
C THR A 1030 20.66 47.24 12.88
N ARG A 1031 20.10 48.08 11.98
CA ARG A 1031 19.83 47.70 10.59
C ARG A 1031 21.06 47.75 9.69
N LEU A 1032 22.10 48.52 10.05
CA LEU A 1032 23.38 48.53 9.33
C LEU A 1032 24.18 47.25 9.58
N ASP A 1033 24.22 46.76 10.81
CA ASP A 1033 24.92 45.49 11.09
C ASP A 1033 24.24 44.31 10.37
N ALA A 1034 22.90 44.24 10.38
CA ALA A 1034 22.16 43.23 9.59
C ALA A 1034 22.41 43.35 8.07
N ALA A 1035 22.44 44.56 7.51
CA ALA A 1035 22.78 44.76 6.10
C ALA A 1035 24.24 44.37 5.79
N VAL A 1036 25.19 44.63 6.70
CA VAL A 1036 26.58 44.16 6.58
C VAL A 1036 26.66 42.65 6.54
N ASP A 1037 25.88 41.95 7.37
CA ASP A 1037 25.78 40.49 7.36
C ASP A 1037 25.21 40.01 6.01
N ALA A 1038 24.06 40.53 5.58
CA ALA A 1038 23.45 40.16 4.29
C ALA A 1038 24.39 40.42 3.08
N PHE A 1039 25.18 41.49 3.08
CA PHE A 1039 26.18 41.76 2.04
C PHE A 1039 27.47 40.95 2.17
N ARG A 1040 27.80 40.39 3.34
CA ARG A 1040 28.84 39.35 3.45
C ARG A 1040 28.31 38.06 2.84
N ASP A 1041 27.14 37.62 3.30
CA ASP A 1041 26.55 36.34 2.94
C ASP A 1041 26.25 36.28 1.42
N ALA A 1042 25.84 37.42 0.83
CA ALA A 1042 25.72 37.57 -0.63
C ALA A 1042 27.04 37.41 -1.40
N ALA A 1043 28.16 37.87 -0.84
CA ALA A 1043 29.48 37.74 -1.47
C ALA A 1043 30.06 36.33 -1.29
N GLU A 1044 29.70 35.64 -0.20
CA GLU A 1044 30.07 34.24 0.04
C GLU A 1044 29.29 33.31 -0.91
N ALA A 1045 27.97 33.45 -1.00
CA ALA A 1045 27.15 32.74 -1.99
C ALA A 1045 27.53 33.07 -3.46
N ALA A 1046 28.01 34.29 -3.74
CA ALA A 1046 28.52 34.65 -5.06
C ALA A 1046 29.86 33.98 -5.41
N ARG A 1047 30.64 33.55 -4.42
CA ARG A 1047 31.87 32.78 -4.64
C ARG A 1047 31.59 31.30 -4.81
N GLU A 1048 30.66 30.74 -4.03
CA GLU A 1048 30.09 29.41 -4.28
C GLU A 1048 29.53 29.31 -5.72
N ALA A 1049 28.81 30.34 -6.17
CA ALA A 1049 28.32 30.45 -7.55
C ALA A 1049 29.43 30.59 -8.61
N GLU A 1050 30.64 31.04 -8.24
CA GLU A 1050 31.80 31.09 -9.13
C GLU A 1050 32.51 29.72 -9.21
N GLU A 1051 32.61 29.01 -8.09
CA GLU A 1051 33.20 27.68 -8.00
C GLU A 1051 32.33 26.60 -8.69
N GLU A 1052 31.00 26.76 -8.68
CA GLU A 1052 30.05 25.90 -9.41
C GLU A 1052 29.79 26.34 -10.88
N ALA A 1053 30.47 27.38 -11.39
CA ALA A 1053 30.15 27.97 -12.70
C ALA A 1053 30.60 27.12 -13.91
N GLU A 1054 29.66 26.34 -14.48
CA GLU A 1054 29.88 25.60 -15.75
C GLU A 1054 30.15 26.48 -16.99
N THR A 1055 29.84 27.79 -16.94
CA THR A 1055 30.02 28.70 -18.08
C THR A 1055 30.71 30.01 -17.68
N ASP A 1056 31.54 30.56 -18.57
CA ASP A 1056 32.20 31.85 -18.36
C ASP A 1056 31.21 32.99 -18.11
N ARG A 1057 29.99 32.91 -18.65
CA ARG A 1057 28.94 33.91 -18.39
C ARG A 1057 28.41 33.84 -16.96
N HIS A 1058 28.17 32.63 -16.42
CA HIS A 1058 27.79 32.48 -15.01
C HIS A 1058 28.94 32.94 -14.10
N ARG A 1059 30.18 32.58 -14.44
CA ARG A 1059 31.39 33.03 -13.74
C ARG A 1059 31.52 34.55 -13.72
N ILE A 1060 31.30 35.23 -14.85
CA ILE A 1060 31.28 36.70 -14.95
C ILE A 1060 30.19 37.30 -14.03
N HIS A 1061 28.95 36.83 -14.13
CA HIS A 1061 27.85 37.36 -13.30
C HIS A 1061 28.04 37.07 -11.80
N ALA A 1062 28.67 35.96 -11.43
CA ALA A 1062 29.04 35.64 -10.05
C ALA A 1062 30.07 36.65 -9.51
N VAL A 1063 31.14 36.94 -10.28
CA VAL A 1063 32.15 37.95 -9.92
C VAL A 1063 31.55 39.37 -9.86
N GLU A 1064 30.67 39.74 -10.79
CA GLU A 1064 29.92 41.02 -10.75
C GLU A 1064 29.12 41.17 -9.45
N LEU A 1065 28.37 40.14 -9.05
CA LEU A 1065 27.57 40.14 -7.81
C LEU A 1065 28.46 40.20 -6.55
N CYS A 1066 29.58 39.47 -6.52
CA CYS A 1066 30.55 39.55 -5.43
C CYS A 1066 31.14 40.97 -5.30
N ALA A 1067 31.46 41.62 -6.43
CA ALA A 1067 31.98 42.98 -6.47
C ALA A 1067 30.94 44.02 -5.98
N GLN A 1068 29.68 43.89 -6.43
CA GLN A 1068 28.57 44.73 -5.98
C GLN A 1068 28.29 44.55 -4.47
N ALA A 1069 28.25 43.32 -3.97
CA ALA A 1069 28.02 43.02 -2.56
C ALA A 1069 29.11 43.65 -1.67
N HIS A 1070 30.38 43.52 -2.05
CA HIS A 1070 31.48 44.19 -1.35
C HIS A 1070 31.40 45.74 -1.41
N HIS A 1071 30.94 46.34 -2.52
CA HIS A 1071 30.73 47.79 -2.58
C HIS A 1071 29.62 48.25 -1.62
N TRP A 1072 28.48 47.56 -1.59
CA TRP A 1072 27.38 47.91 -0.70
C TRP A 1072 27.69 47.67 0.78
N ARG A 1073 28.48 46.64 1.10
CA ARG A 1073 29.09 46.48 2.42
C ARG A 1073 29.99 47.67 2.79
N GLY A 1074 30.76 48.19 1.82
CA GLY A 1074 31.53 49.44 1.95
C GLY A 1074 30.68 50.66 2.29
N ARG A 1075 29.59 50.90 1.55
CA ARG A 1075 28.62 51.98 1.85
C ARG A 1075 27.96 51.82 3.22
N THR A 1076 27.69 50.59 3.62
CA THR A 1076 27.07 50.30 4.92
C THR A 1076 28.05 50.57 6.06
N TYR A 1077 29.35 50.32 5.88
CA TYR A 1077 30.39 50.75 6.82
C TYR A 1077 30.64 52.27 6.82
N GLU A 1078 30.51 52.98 5.69
CA GLU A 1078 30.49 54.45 5.68
C GLU A 1078 29.33 54.98 6.53
N ALA A 1079 28.11 54.49 6.28
CA ALA A 1079 26.91 54.88 7.01
C ALA A 1079 26.98 54.53 8.52
N ALA A 1080 27.73 53.49 8.88
CA ALA A 1080 28.03 53.11 10.27
C ALA A 1080 29.20 53.89 10.90
N ALA A 1081 29.78 54.86 10.19
CA ALA A 1081 30.98 55.60 10.59
C ALA A 1081 32.20 54.71 10.92
N ARG A 1082 32.38 53.60 10.19
CA ARG A 1082 33.50 52.64 10.33
C ARG A 1082 34.48 52.73 9.13
N PRO A 1083 35.21 53.86 8.92
CA PRO A 1083 35.94 54.12 7.67
C PRO A 1083 37.08 53.14 7.35
N ARG A 1084 37.66 52.46 8.35
CA ARG A 1084 38.68 51.41 8.11
C ARG A 1084 38.05 50.20 7.40
N ALA A 1085 36.95 49.67 7.95
CA ALA A 1085 36.20 48.58 7.37
C ALA A 1085 35.58 48.94 6.00
N ALA A 1086 35.18 50.22 5.82
CA ALA A 1086 34.73 50.72 4.51
C ALA A 1086 35.85 50.65 3.45
N ARG A 1087 37.04 51.18 3.75
CA ARG A 1087 38.22 51.08 2.86
C ARG A 1087 38.57 49.63 2.53
N GLU A 1088 38.50 48.73 3.50
CA GLU A 1088 38.76 47.29 3.32
C GLU A 1088 37.72 46.64 2.38
N ALA A 1089 36.43 46.89 2.58
CA ALA A 1089 35.36 46.38 1.73
C ALA A 1089 35.43 46.93 0.28
N TYR A 1090 35.73 48.21 0.09
CA TYR A 1090 35.93 48.77 -1.26
C TYR A 1090 37.19 48.25 -1.96
N ARG A 1091 38.25 47.91 -1.22
CA ARG A 1091 39.43 47.24 -1.79
C ARG A 1091 39.12 45.81 -2.21
N ALA A 1092 38.31 45.08 -1.45
CA ALA A 1092 37.79 43.78 -1.87
C ALA A 1092 36.95 43.92 -3.15
N ALA A 1093 35.95 44.83 -3.16
CA ALA A 1093 35.15 45.11 -4.36
C ALA A 1093 36.00 45.46 -5.59
N ARG A 1094 37.02 46.32 -5.43
CA ARG A 1094 37.95 46.67 -6.50
C ARG A 1094 38.77 45.47 -7.00
N ALA A 1095 39.18 44.58 -6.11
CA ALA A 1095 39.88 43.35 -6.51
C ALA A 1095 38.96 42.44 -7.33
N GLU A 1096 37.68 42.29 -6.96
CA GLU A 1096 36.70 41.53 -7.75
C GLU A 1096 36.47 42.15 -9.13
N TRP A 1097 36.27 43.48 -9.20
CA TRP A 1097 36.14 44.20 -10.49
C TRP A 1097 37.37 44.02 -11.41
N GLN A 1098 38.55 43.76 -10.84
CA GLN A 1098 39.78 43.49 -11.61
C GLN A 1098 39.91 42.04 -12.09
N ARG A 1099 38.99 41.14 -11.73
CA ARG A 1099 38.93 39.75 -12.24
C ARG A 1099 38.04 39.59 -13.48
N LEU A 1100 37.27 40.63 -13.85
CA LEU A 1100 36.42 40.62 -15.04
C LEU A 1100 37.23 40.88 -16.34
N PRO A 1101 36.82 40.34 -17.50
CA PRO A 1101 37.45 40.62 -18.78
C PRO A 1101 37.37 42.10 -19.20
N GLU A 1102 38.39 42.61 -19.87
CA GLU A 1102 38.38 43.97 -20.43
C GLU A 1102 37.19 44.15 -21.38
N GLY A 1103 36.35 45.16 -21.12
CA GLY A 1103 35.13 45.44 -21.89
C GLY A 1103 33.84 44.82 -21.35
N SER A 1104 33.87 44.12 -20.21
CA SER A 1104 32.64 43.68 -19.52
C SER A 1104 31.78 44.88 -19.10
N VAL A 1105 30.59 45.02 -19.69
CA VAL A 1105 29.62 46.07 -19.31
C VAL A 1105 28.80 45.57 -18.11
N GLY A 1106 29.09 46.13 -16.94
CA GLY A 1106 28.45 45.75 -15.68
C GLY A 1106 26.92 45.81 -15.76
N THR A 1107 26.25 44.72 -15.37
CA THR A 1107 24.78 44.59 -15.56
C THR A 1107 23.92 45.46 -14.62
N GLY A 1108 24.53 46.24 -13.72
CA GLY A 1108 23.84 47.18 -12.83
C GLY A 1108 24.81 47.88 -11.87
N GLN A 1109 24.37 49.03 -11.34
CA GLN A 1109 25.17 49.80 -10.38
C GLN A 1109 25.24 49.11 -9.01
N PRO A 1110 26.34 49.28 -8.24
CA PRO A 1110 27.47 50.18 -8.46
C PRO A 1110 28.53 49.61 -9.41
N ASP A 1111 29.15 50.49 -10.19
CA ASP A 1111 30.12 50.11 -11.22
C ASP A 1111 31.57 50.10 -10.67
N ALA A 1112 32.50 49.52 -11.44
CA ALA A 1112 33.94 49.57 -11.12
C ALA A 1112 34.46 51.01 -10.93
N GLU A 1113 34.04 51.96 -11.78
CA GLU A 1113 34.38 53.37 -11.65
C GLU A 1113 33.79 54.03 -10.39
N GLU A 1114 32.59 53.64 -9.96
CA GLU A 1114 31.99 54.18 -8.74
C GLU A 1114 32.72 53.63 -7.50
N THR A 1115 33.10 52.36 -7.54
CA THR A 1115 33.95 51.72 -6.53
C THR A 1115 35.31 52.40 -6.41
N ALA A 1116 35.97 52.68 -7.54
CA ALA A 1116 37.24 53.40 -7.57
C ALA A 1116 37.11 54.84 -7.03
N ARG A 1117 36.05 55.57 -7.42
CA ARG A 1117 35.78 56.94 -6.92
C ARG A 1117 35.50 56.96 -5.42
N ARG A 1118 34.75 55.99 -4.88
CA ARG A 1118 34.50 55.90 -3.42
C ARG A 1118 35.75 55.55 -2.63
N LEU A 1119 36.56 54.61 -3.10
CA LEU A 1119 37.84 54.30 -2.47
C LEU A 1119 38.76 55.53 -2.43
N ALA A 1120 38.88 56.26 -3.56
CA ALA A 1120 39.71 57.47 -3.65
C ALA A 1120 39.16 58.69 -2.87
N GLN A 1121 37.88 58.68 -2.47
CA GLN A 1121 37.31 59.67 -1.53
C GLN A 1121 37.59 59.31 -0.06
N LEU A 1122 37.90 58.04 0.21
CA LEU A 1122 38.12 57.54 1.57
C LEU A 1122 39.58 57.43 1.96
N GLU A 1123 40.53 57.24 1.04
CA GLU A 1123 41.96 57.01 1.33
C GLU A 1123 42.73 58.25 1.83
#